data_AF-A0A412XF60-F1
#
_entry.id   AF-A0A412XF60-F1
#
_cell.length_a   1.000
_cell.length_b   1.000
_cell.length_c   1.000
_cell.angle_alpha   90.00
_cell.angle_beta   90.00
_cell.angle_gamma   90.00
#
_symmetry.space_group_name_H-M   'P 1'
#
loop_
_entity.id
_entity.type
_entity.pdbx_description
1 polymer ?
#
loop_
_entity_poly.entity_id
_entity_poly.type
_entity_poly.pdbx_seq_one_letter_code
_entity_poly.pdbx_strand_id
1 'polypeptide(L)'
;MKKRFFYLFPLFILLLFVVCSCKDDNNDPILPEPSPEITIPSSENLNPVLSQEGGTVSISFTTTADWTASLINTRAESWITVTPSSGSKGKNEITITTTANETYDERNATVVLKCGSDSKNIVVTQKQKDALTVTSSKYEVASKGGNISVEVKANINFEVEARADWIKQQTEKTRALTTSNLNFTIEPNETGDKREGEIIIKSGELSETIKVYQGFEDFITLTKKDFTIPEEGGNVDIEIKSTLDYEVKMLSDIDWITEIQSRAVSTHTHHYTVSPNDTYDSREAKIVFYNPKDENVADTVSIYQMYKGAILVARNEYQFGIDGGTLNLMVQTNLEFDIEVSDTWIQQIQPTRALTEYNLSFAISKNTEQKDREGTITIKDKNSDKKQVVTIKQSRIDLEREALIALYKATNGDNWTNNTNWCSDKPVSEWYGITALTNPTRILAIDLATNNLSGTLPDEIGNLSNLNSLYLPFNNLIGEIPSSICKLTSLKSLDLCHNNLIGKIPENIGNLSQLETLFLSNNNLKGFLPQSIGNTSLKALNVQQNDLEGTLPESIINLENLMVLQVSGNKLVGYIPKMVLSHPNWKIWYPEHQILNQQPGYGLFISAKDLYVSTDYSMDGEVSILQKHTKGNGIKIVIMGDQFVDTDMVSGGLYETKAKETMEHYFSIEPFKSLRELFDVILIKTVSKNNQMSGETAFSTKFEFNQWGSVSYSDIDTQKCEKYLLRTLNINSLDNIQVIMLQNFYTESSFAILNFEDGFSIANCPLGVYDNDNPFIFLIHHEANGHGFGFLLDEYLTGADLEITEEDKKSIDKDHEKGFSCNIDYISDSDEILWSKFIKDSRYDSERIGIYEGAGSSSKGIYRATETSVMNIGFLRQFNAPSREAIYKRAMKLAYGDSWTYDYEEFVKFDTQGRADWIEAMNKANTRSVKADSRFKQYKHIPPKILNYPAVAK
;
A
#
# COMPACT_ATOMS: atom_id res chain seq x y z
N MET A 1 -17.37 35.07 9.83
CA MET A 1 -18.00 35.84 10.93
C MET A 1 -19.23 35.09 11.43
N LYS A 2 -19.84 35.57 12.52
CA LYS A 2 -21.28 35.52 12.90
C LYS A 2 -22.26 35.20 11.74
N LYS A 3 -23.45 34.60 11.93
CA LYS A 3 -24.09 33.77 13.00
C LYS A 3 -25.46 33.32 12.42
N ARG A 4 -26.13 32.33 13.05
CA ARG A 4 -27.53 31.95 12.80
C ARG A 4 -28.51 33.16 12.78
N PHE A 5 -29.62 33.04 12.06
CA PHE A 5 -30.95 33.45 12.58
C PHE A 5 -32.09 32.58 11.99
N PHE A 6 -33.32 32.75 12.51
CA PHE A 6 -34.49 31.87 12.39
C PHE A 6 -35.75 32.68 12.00
N TYR A 7 -36.92 32.03 11.98
CA TYR A 7 -38.30 32.54 11.73
C TYR A 7 -38.65 32.73 10.24
N LEU A 8 -39.80 32.28 9.69
CA LEU A 8 -41.23 32.16 10.10
C LEU A 8 -42.04 33.47 10.03
N PHE A 9 -42.88 33.57 8.97
CA PHE A 9 -44.34 33.89 8.93
C PHE A 9 -44.97 34.99 9.83
N PRO A 10 -46.15 35.57 9.48
CA PRO A 10 -46.80 35.85 8.18
C PRO A 10 -47.43 37.29 8.11
N LEU A 11 -48.19 37.67 7.05
CA LEU A 11 -49.56 38.27 7.11
C LEU A 11 -50.13 38.86 5.78
N PHE A 12 -51.45 39.15 5.81
CA PHE A 12 -52.23 40.23 5.14
C PHE A 12 -53.16 40.01 3.91
N ILE A 13 -54.37 39.55 4.28
CA ILE A 13 -55.78 39.64 3.78
C ILE A 13 -56.26 40.91 3.01
N LEU A 14 -57.33 40.75 2.19
CA LEU A 14 -58.50 41.65 1.89
C LEU A 14 -59.59 40.81 1.11
N LEU A 15 -60.92 41.04 0.90
CA LEU A 15 -62.01 42.04 1.17
C LEU A 15 -63.44 41.37 1.19
N LEU A 16 -64.40 41.84 2.02
CA LEU A 16 -65.90 41.92 1.80
C LEU A 16 -66.72 40.60 1.50
N PHE A 17 -68.07 40.46 1.35
CA PHE A 17 -69.32 41.30 1.52
C PHE A 17 -70.64 40.43 1.61
N VAL A 18 -71.80 41.00 2.06
CA VAL A 18 -73.25 40.66 1.74
C VAL A 18 -73.85 39.28 2.22
N VAL A 19 -75.11 39.01 2.69
CA VAL A 19 -76.49 39.62 2.86
C VAL A 19 -77.55 39.19 1.79
N CYS A 20 -78.85 38.81 1.96
CA CYS A 20 -79.92 38.64 3.02
C CYS A 20 -80.79 37.36 2.68
N SER A 21 -82.07 37.02 3.01
CA SER A 21 -83.26 37.54 3.77
C SER A 21 -84.28 36.40 4.12
N CYS A 22 -85.44 36.64 4.80
CA CYS A 22 -86.14 35.62 5.65
C CYS A 22 -87.72 35.71 5.89
N LYS A 23 -88.38 34.54 6.16
CA LYS A 23 -89.39 34.12 7.25
C LYS A 23 -90.97 34.38 7.33
N ASP A 24 -91.71 33.27 7.67
CA ASP A 24 -92.76 32.88 8.73
C ASP A 24 -94.30 33.29 8.96
N ASP A 25 -95.13 32.26 9.37
CA ASP A 25 -96.18 32.03 10.48
C ASP A 25 -97.73 32.39 10.65
N ASN A 26 -98.61 31.34 10.78
CA ASN A 26 -99.63 30.81 11.82
C ASN A 26 -101.02 31.36 12.40
N ASN A 27 -102.01 30.41 12.58
CA ASN A 27 -103.01 30.10 13.71
C ASN A 27 -104.60 30.30 13.74
N ASP A 28 -105.33 29.36 14.46
CA ASP A 28 -106.81 29.14 14.73
C ASP A 28 -107.03 28.29 16.08
N PRO A 29 -108.08 27.47 16.51
CA PRO A 29 -109.52 27.12 16.19
C PRO A 29 -110.55 26.88 17.40
N ILE A 30 -111.83 26.39 17.22
CA ILE A 30 -112.80 25.93 18.31
C ILE A 30 -114.06 25.05 17.88
N LEU A 31 -114.77 24.27 18.77
CA LEU A 31 -116.03 23.47 18.47
C LEU A 31 -116.84 22.79 19.67
N PRO A 32 -118.20 22.59 19.66
CA PRO A 32 -119.01 21.80 20.67
C PRO A 32 -120.33 20.99 20.24
N GLU A 33 -121.06 20.36 21.21
CA GLU A 33 -122.53 19.90 21.31
C GLU A 33 -123.11 18.44 20.98
N PRO A 34 -124.29 17.99 21.56
CA PRO A 34 -124.82 16.57 21.60
C PRO A 34 -126.33 16.28 21.18
N SER A 35 -126.90 15.04 21.36
CA SER A 35 -128.20 14.54 20.73
C SER A 35 -128.82 13.15 21.20
N PRO A 36 -129.97 12.65 20.64
CA PRO A 36 -130.55 11.28 20.81
C PRO A 36 -129.73 10.07 20.30
N GLU A 37 -130.08 8.82 20.67
CA GLU A 37 -129.19 7.62 20.52
C GLU A 37 -129.82 6.21 20.27
N ILE A 38 -129.09 5.34 19.56
CA ILE A 38 -129.20 3.86 19.44
C ILE A 38 -127.97 3.19 20.10
N THR A 39 -128.19 2.17 20.93
CA THR A 39 -127.12 1.36 21.55
C THR A 39 -127.16 -0.08 21.06
N ILE A 40 -126.10 -0.54 20.38
CA ILE A 40 -125.92 -1.96 20.00
C ILE A 40 -124.86 -2.59 20.93
N PRO A 41 -125.08 -3.82 21.46
CA PRO A 41 -124.05 -4.55 22.19
C PRO A 41 -122.81 -4.79 21.33
N SER A 42 -121.61 -4.61 21.89
CA SER A 42 -120.32 -4.83 21.20
C SER A 42 -120.01 -6.30 20.87
N SER A 43 -120.88 -7.23 21.27
CA SER A 43 -120.85 -8.64 20.87
C SER A 43 -121.42 -8.91 19.48
N GLU A 44 -122.17 -7.95 18.91
CA GLU A 44 -122.83 -8.11 17.61
C GLU A 44 -121.90 -7.83 16.43
N ASN A 45 -121.83 -8.74 15.47
CA ASN A 45 -121.03 -8.51 14.27
C ASN A 45 -121.80 -7.65 13.25
N LEU A 46 -121.58 -6.34 13.29
CA LEU A 46 -122.11 -5.39 12.32
C LEU A 46 -121.54 -5.54 10.89
N ASN A 47 -120.57 -6.43 10.66
CA ASN A 47 -119.98 -6.72 9.35
C ASN A 47 -119.95 -8.24 9.05
N PRO A 48 -121.10 -8.91 8.88
CA PRO A 48 -121.14 -10.35 8.63
C PRO A 48 -120.76 -10.70 7.19
N VAL A 49 -119.90 -11.71 7.03
CA VAL A 49 -119.43 -12.22 5.73
C VAL A 49 -120.04 -13.60 5.49
N LEU A 50 -120.69 -13.80 4.34
CA LEU A 50 -121.35 -15.03 3.95
C LEU A 50 -120.67 -15.68 2.73
N SER A 51 -120.84 -17.00 2.57
CA SER A 51 -120.20 -17.77 1.50
C SER A 51 -120.78 -17.44 0.12
N GLN A 52 -120.08 -17.86 -0.94
CA GLN A 52 -120.56 -17.74 -2.32
C GLN A 52 -121.95 -18.38 -2.50
N GLU A 53 -122.30 -19.42 -1.73
CA GLU A 53 -123.57 -20.14 -1.83
C GLU A 53 -124.77 -19.46 -1.12
N GLY A 54 -124.54 -18.65 -0.07
CA GLY A 54 -125.59 -17.92 0.68
C GLY A 54 -125.50 -18.06 2.20
N GLY A 55 -126.49 -17.54 2.95
CA GLY A 55 -126.55 -17.69 4.41
C GLY A 55 -127.52 -16.79 5.16
N THR A 56 -127.46 -16.80 6.50
CA THR A 56 -128.30 -16.00 7.42
C THR A 56 -127.51 -15.50 8.63
N VAL A 57 -127.97 -14.40 9.25
CA VAL A 57 -127.39 -13.79 10.48
C VAL A 57 -128.42 -12.92 11.20
N SER A 58 -128.34 -12.82 12.54
CA SER A 58 -129.20 -11.94 13.37
C SER A 58 -128.37 -10.92 14.16
N ILE A 59 -128.98 -9.78 14.53
CA ILE A 59 -128.36 -8.66 15.27
C ILE A 59 -129.36 -8.07 16.28
N SER A 60 -129.06 -8.13 17.58
CA SER A 60 -129.84 -7.52 18.67
C SER A 60 -129.37 -6.09 19.04
N PHE A 61 -130.27 -5.19 19.44
CA PHE A 61 -129.96 -3.79 19.79
C PHE A 61 -130.98 -3.14 20.75
N THR A 62 -130.70 -1.92 21.20
CA THR A 62 -131.56 -1.12 22.10
C THR A 62 -131.71 0.32 21.57
N THR A 63 -132.90 0.93 21.69
CA THR A 63 -133.18 2.29 21.19
C THR A 63 -133.80 3.22 22.24
N THR A 64 -133.49 4.52 22.16
CA THR A 64 -134.06 5.54 23.06
C THR A 64 -135.41 6.10 22.61
N ALA A 65 -135.83 5.82 21.38
CA ALA A 65 -137.14 6.08 20.78
C ALA A 65 -137.52 4.95 19.80
N ASP A 66 -138.64 5.08 19.09
CA ASP A 66 -139.09 4.10 18.09
C ASP A 66 -138.17 4.08 16.84
N TRP A 67 -138.13 2.96 16.12
CA TRP A 67 -137.09 2.71 15.11
C TRP A 67 -137.57 1.99 13.84
N THR A 68 -136.76 2.11 12.79
CA THR A 68 -136.93 1.41 11.51
C THR A 68 -135.62 0.78 11.03
N ALA A 69 -135.72 -0.35 10.32
CA ALA A 69 -134.62 -0.98 9.58
C ALA A 69 -134.90 -0.90 8.08
N SER A 70 -133.97 -0.35 7.30
CA SER A 70 -134.08 -0.26 5.84
C SER A 70 -132.76 -0.52 5.12
N LEU A 71 -132.81 -1.16 3.95
CA LEU A 71 -131.67 -1.26 3.05
C LEU A 71 -131.39 0.11 2.41
N ILE A 72 -130.11 0.51 2.30
CA ILE A 72 -129.72 1.74 1.57
C ILE A 72 -129.86 1.53 0.05
N ASN A 73 -129.46 0.36 -0.44
CA ASN A 73 -129.31 0.09 -1.85
C ASN A 73 -130.42 -0.87 -2.33
N THR A 74 -131.44 -0.33 -2.99
CA THR A 74 -132.59 -1.10 -3.49
C THR A 74 -132.20 -2.18 -4.51
N ARG A 75 -131.03 -2.09 -5.14
CA ARG A 75 -130.52 -3.17 -6.02
C ARG A 75 -130.20 -4.45 -5.26
N ALA A 76 -129.91 -4.36 -3.96
CA ALA A 76 -129.59 -5.51 -3.12
C ALA A 76 -130.83 -6.35 -2.76
N GLU A 77 -132.05 -5.79 -2.82
CA GLU A 77 -133.30 -6.48 -2.50
C GLU A 77 -133.54 -7.76 -3.34
N SER A 78 -132.86 -7.88 -4.48
CA SER A 78 -132.82 -9.07 -5.32
C SER A 78 -132.09 -10.28 -4.71
N TRP A 79 -131.22 -10.07 -3.72
CA TRP A 79 -130.40 -11.11 -3.09
C TRP A 79 -130.24 -11.01 -1.56
N ILE A 80 -130.70 -9.93 -0.91
CA ILE A 80 -130.70 -9.78 0.55
C ILE A 80 -132.05 -9.31 1.10
N THR A 81 -132.46 -9.85 2.24
CA THR A 81 -133.71 -9.48 2.94
C THR A 81 -133.49 -9.28 4.44
N VAL A 82 -134.35 -8.49 5.09
CA VAL A 82 -134.25 -8.11 6.53
C VAL A 82 -135.63 -8.21 7.19
N THR A 83 -135.72 -8.72 8.42
CA THR A 83 -136.98 -8.81 9.17
C THR A 83 -136.76 -8.82 10.70
N PRO A 84 -137.58 -8.13 11.52
CA PRO A 84 -138.60 -7.14 11.15
C PRO A 84 -137.99 -5.81 10.67
N SER A 85 -138.79 -4.97 9.99
CA SER A 85 -138.36 -3.69 9.42
C SER A 85 -138.67 -2.46 10.30
N SER A 86 -139.32 -2.64 11.45
CA SER A 86 -139.57 -1.57 12.43
C SER A 86 -139.97 -2.12 13.79
N GLY A 87 -139.88 -1.26 14.82
CA GLY A 87 -140.29 -1.57 16.18
C GLY A 87 -140.29 -0.34 17.09
N SER A 88 -140.65 -0.54 18.36
CA SER A 88 -140.77 0.54 19.34
C SER A 88 -139.54 0.66 20.25
N LYS A 89 -139.48 1.77 20.99
CA LYS A 89 -138.48 2.07 22.02
C LYS A 89 -138.26 0.88 22.97
N GLY A 90 -137.03 0.37 23.00
CA GLY A 90 -136.65 -0.73 23.89
C GLY A 90 -135.58 -1.63 23.29
N LYS A 91 -135.51 -2.88 23.76
CA LYS A 91 -134.68 -3.94 23.16
C LYS A 91 -135.38 -4.58 21.99
N ASN A 92 -134.65 -4.79 20.90
CA ASN A 92 -135.16 -5.25 19.61
C ASN A 92 -134.10 -6.11 18.89
N GLU A 93 -134.49 -6.85 17.86
CA GLU A 93 -133.61 -7.71 17.06
C GLU A 93 -134.05 -7.72 15.60
N ILE A 94 -133.11 -7.91 14.67
CA ILE A 94 -133.38 -8.17 13.24
C ILE A 94 -132.57 -9.35 12.71
N THR A 95 -133.11 -10.06 11.72
CA THR A 95 -132.45 -11.15 10.97
C THR A 95 -132.27 -10.75 9.50
N ILE A 96 -131.16 -11.17 8.90
CA ILE A 96 -130.73 -10.86 7.53
C ILE A 96 -130.39 -12.18 6.79
N THR A 97 -130.79 -12.30 5.52
CA THR A 97 -130.69 -13.55 4.71
C THR A 97 -130.20 -13.27 3.29
N THR A 98 -129.32 -14.11 2.71
CA THR A 98 -128.79 -13.98 1.33
C THR A 98 -128.91 -15.23 0.44
N THR A 99 -128.94 -15.02 -0.89
CA THR A 99 -128.87 -16.05 -1.95
C THR A 99 -127.46 -16.20 -2.55
N ALA A 100 -127.22 -17.18 -3.43
CA ALA A 100 -125.90 -17.46 -4.04
C ALA A 100 -125.36 -16.35 -5.00
N ASN A 101 -124.04 -16.30 -5.19
CA ASN A 101 -123.32 -15.29 -5.96
C ASN A 101 -122.48 -15.86 -7.12
N GLU A 102 -123.02 -15.83 -8.34
CA GLU A 102 -122.36 -16.38 -9.54
C GLU A 102 -121.31 -15.45 -10.19
N THR A 103 -120.93 -14.34 -9.56
CA THR A 103 -120.01 -13.34 -10.11
C THR A 103 -118.57 -13.50 -9.64
N TYR A 104 -117.65 -12.92 -10.41
CA TYR A 104 -116.22 -12.86 -10.09
C TYR A 104 -115.85 -11.75 -9.09
N ASP A 105 -116.81 -10.92 -8.69
CA ASP A 105 -116.68 -9.86 -7.69
C ASP A 105 -117.42 -10.19 -6.37
N GLU A 106 -116.85 -9.80 -5.22
CA GLU A 106 -117.53 -9.82 -3.93
C GLU A 106 -118.61 -8.74 -3.84
N ARG A 107 -119.82 -9.10 -3.42
CA ARG A 107 -120.97 -8.18 -3.36
C ARG A 107 -121.32 -7.78 -1.92
N ASN A 108 -121.79 -6.55 -1.75
CA ASN A 108 -122.02 -5.92 -0.45
C ASN A 108 -123.38 -5.22 -0.38
N ALA A 109 -124.00 -5.22 0.79
CA ALA A 109 -125.24 -4.50 1.08
C ALA A 109 -125.24 -3.88 2.47
N THR A 110 -125.95 -2.76 2.66
CA THR A 110 -126.02 -2.06 3.96
C THR A 110 -127.45 -1.91 4.43
N VAL A 111 -127.69 -2.36 5.66
CA VAL A 111 -128.94 -2.21 6.42
C VAL A 111 -128.73 -1.09 7.44
N VAL A 112 -129.68 -0.15 7.55
CA VAL A 112 -129.64 0.98 8.47
C VAL A 112 -130.73 0.84 9.51
N LEU A 113 -130.36 0.83 10.78
CA LEU A 113 -131.24 1.07 11.92
C LEU A 113 -131.32 2.58 12.16
N LYS A 114 -132.52 3.17 12.28
CA LYS A 114 -132.71 4.59 12.61
C LYS A 114 -133.60 4.79 13.84
N CYS A 115 -133.28 5.76 14.69
CA CYS A 115 -134.02 6.15 15.89
C CYS A 115 -133.87 7.66 16.10
N GLY A 116 -134.86 8.44 15.64
CA GLY A 116 -134.76 9.90 15.62
C GLY A 116 -133.60 10.37 14.73
N SER A 117 -132.63 11.07 15.33
CA SER A 117 -131.42 11.58 14.65
C SER A 117 -130.27 10.58 14.56
N ASP A 118 -130.24 9.53 15.39
CA ASP A 118 -129.16 8.54 15.37
C ASP A 118 -129.50 7.38 14.43
N SER A 119 -128.45 6.81 13.83
CA SER A 119 -128.53 5.68 12.91
C SER A 119 -127.28 4.82 12.98
N LYS A 120 -127.45 3.49 12.95
CA LYS A 120 -126.36 2.51 12.91
C LYS A 120 -126.48 1.65 11.65
N ASN A 121 -125.34 1.36 11.03
CA ASN A 121 -125.27 0.59 9.79
C ASN A 121 -124.73 -0.82 10.06
N ILE A 122 -125.29 -1.82 9.38
CA ILE A 122 -124.81 -3.20 9.30
C ILE A 122 -124.44 -3.47 7.84
N VAL A 123 -123.23 -3.97 7.56
CA VAL A 123 -122.71 -4.18 6.19
C VAL A 123 -122.49 -5.67 5.94
N VAL A 124 -123.29 -6.27 5.08
CA VAL A 124 -123.21 -7.71 4.76
C VAL A 124 -122.40 -7.91 3.48
N THR A 125 -121.40 -8.78 3.52
CA THR A 125 -120.49 -9.12 2.41
C THR A 125 -120.70 -10.55 1.93
N GLN A 126 -120.53 -10.81 0.63
CA GLN A 126 -120.62 -12.16 0.06
C GLN A 126 -119.51 -12.44 -0.98
N LYS A 127 -118.92 -13.63 -0.92
CA LYS A 127 -117.75 -14.06 -1.72
C LYS A 127 -118.04 -14.39 -3.20
N GLN A 128 -116.96 -14.59 -3.98
CA GLN A 128 -116.89 -14.61 -5.44
C GLN A 128 -116.34 -15.94 -6.02
N LYS A 129 -116.17 -16.01 -7.35
CA LYS A 129 -115.85 -17.23 -8.16
C LYS A 129 -114.36 -17.36 -8.61
N ASP A 130 -113.94 -18.58 -8.99
CA ASP A 130 -112.54 -18.98 -9.29
C ASP A 130 -112.07 -18.83 -10.76
N ALA A 131 -110.79 -18.46 -10.97
CA ALA A 131 -110.17 -18.20 -12.28
C ALA A 131 -108.62 -18.36 -12.34
N LEU A 132 -108.06 -18.56 -13.55
CA LEU A 132 -106.64 -18.66 -13.91
C LEU A 132 -106.40 -18.01 -15.29
N THR A 133 -105.36 -17.18 -15.46
CA THR A 133 -104.95 -16.51 -16.74
C THR A 133 -103.46 -16.16 -16.77
N VAL A 134 -102.90 -15.88 -17.97
CA VAL A 134 -101.53 -15.35 -18.19
C VAL A 134 -101.54 -14.07 -19.03
N THR A 135 -100.49 -13.23 -18.94
CA THR A 135 -100.46 -11.93 -19.65
C THR A 135 -99.80 -11.92 -21.03
N SER A 136 -98.97 -12.89 -21.37
CA SER A 136 -98.43 -13.08 -22.74
C SER A 136 -98.23 -14.55 -23.06
N SER A 137 -98.60 -14.95 -24.28
CA SER A 137 -98.43 -16.30 -24.82
C SER A 137 -97.25 -16.41 -25.82
N LYS A 138 -96.47 -15.34 -26.03
CA LYS A 138 -95.29 -15.37 -26.92
C LYS A 138 -94.14 -14.46 -26.45
N TYR A 139 -92.91 -14.94 -26.59
CA TYR A 139 -91.66 -14.19 -26.37
C TYR A 139 -90.65 -14.43 -27.52
N GLU A 140 -89.78 -13.45 -27.78
CA GLU A 140 -88.67 -13.54 -28.74
C GLU A 140 -87.37 -13.03 -28.07
N VAL A 141 -86.23 -13.67 -28.34
CA VAL A 141 -84.97 -13.49 -27.61
C VAL A 141 -83.76 -13.44 -28.56
N ALA A 142 -82.71 -12.71 -28.18
CA ALA A 142 -81.47 -12.59 -28.96
C ALA A 142 -80.60 -13.87 -28.94
N SER A 143 -79.64 -13.96 -29.87
CA SER A 143 -78.64 -15.06 -29.94
C SER A 143 -77.96 -15.33 -28.61
N LYS A 144 -77.49 -14.28 -27.94
CA LYS A 144 -76.79 -14.34 -26.64
C LYS A 144 -77.63 -14.84 -25.45
N GLY A 145 -78.88 -15.26 -25.68
CA GLY A 145 -79.80 -15.66 -24.63
C GLY A 145 -80.34 -14.46 -23.83
N GLY A 146 -80.94 -14.75 -22.67
CA GLY A 146 -81.51 -13.75 -21.78
C GLY A 146 -82.46 -14.37 -20.76
N ASN A 147 -83.24 -13.54 -20.07
CA ASN A 147 -84.30 -13.99 -19.17
C ASN A 147 -85.65 -13.48 -19.67
N ILE A 148 -86.70 -14.31 -19.55
CA ILE A 148 -88.10 -13.91 -19.76
C ILE A 148 -88.89 -14.06 -18.46
N SER A 149 -89.91 -13.23 -18.29
CA SER A 149 -90.79 -13.25 -17.11
C SER A 149 -92.26 -13.28 -17.55
N VAL A 150 -93.03 -14.19 -16.97
CA VAL A 150 -94.44 -14.46 -17.28
C VAL A 150 -95.30 -14.16 -16.06
N GLU A 151 -96.21 -13.20 -16.16
CA GLU A 151 -97.15 -12.86 -15.10
C GLU A 151 -98.40 -13.76 -15.18
N VAL A 152 -98.68 -14.48 -14.10
CA VAL A 152 -99.82 -15.41 -13.95
C VAL A 152 -100.79 -14.88 -12.92
N LYS A 153 -102.06 -14.72 -13.30
CA LYS A 153 -103.13 -14.22 -12.44
C LYS A 153 -104.15 -15.31 -12.15
N ALA A 154 -104.20 -15.74 -10.88
CA ALA A 154 -105.10 -16.75 -10.36
C ALA A 154 -105.54 -16.41 -8.94
N ASN A 155 -106.76 -16.84 -8.57
CA ASN A 155 -107.18 -16.97 -7.16
C ASN A 155 -107.12 -18.42 -6.64
N ILE A 156 -106.70 -19.36 -7.49
CA ILE A 156 -106.46 -20.78 -7.20
C ILE A 156 -104.97 -21.15 -7.37
N ASN A 157 -104.54 -22.28 -6.79
CA ASN A 157 -103.16 -22.79 -6.92
C ASN A 157 -102.93 -23.45 -8.29
N PHE A 158 -101.71 -23.40 -8.85
CA PHE A 158 -101.39 -23.94 -10.18
C PHE A 158 -99.99 -24.59 -10.26
N GLU A 159 -99.72 -25.33 -11.33
CA GLU A 159 -98.45 -25.98 -11.68
C GLU A 159 -97.84 -25.38 -12.97
N VAL A 160 -96.55 -25.64 -13.21
CA VAL A 160 -95.76 -25.11 -14.35
C VAL A 160 -94.91 -26.22 -14.97
N GLU A 161 -94.77 -26.23 -16.30
CA GLU A 161 -94.05 -27.24 -17.08
C GLU A 161 -93.34 -26.57 -18.28
N ALA A 162 -92.05 -26.82 -18.51
CA ALA A 162 -91.28 -26.29 -19.64
C ALA A 162 -90.86 -27.40 -20.61
N ARG A 163 -90.94 -27.13 -21.92
CA ARG A 163 -90.78 -28.12 -23.01
C ARG A 163 -89.70 -27.74 -24.03
N ALA A 164 -88.58 -27.23 -23.54
CA ALA A 164 -87.30 -27.19 -24.25
C ALA A 164 -86.16 -27.21 -23.21
N ASP A 165 -85.06 -27.88 -23.51
CA ASP A 165 -83.91 -28.06 -22.63
C ASP A 165 -83.10 -26.77 -22.40
N TRP A 166 -83.08 -25.89 -23.40
CA TRP A 166 -82.51 -24.53 -23.34
C TRP A 166 -83.43 -23.48 -22.66
N ILE A 167 -84.63 -23.88 -22.19
CA ILE A 167 -85.57 -23.04 -21.42
C ILE A 167 -85.59 -23.52 -19.96
N LYS A 168 -84.89 -22.82 -19.07
CA LYS A 168 -84.68 -23.24 -17.69
C LYS A 168 -85.43 -22.33 -16.73
N GLN A 169 -86.51 -22.83 -16.13
CA GLN A 169 -87.25 -22.12 -15.10
C GLN A 169 -86.33 -21.83 -13.90
N GLN A 170 -86.32 -20.58 -13.44
CA GLN A 170 -85.57 -20.19 -12.24
C GLN A 170 -86.38 -20.61 -11.00
N THR A 171 -85.75 -21.38 -10.11
CA THR A 171 -86.45 -22.19 -9.09
C THR A 171 -86.89 -21.39 -7.85
N GLU A 172 -87.84 -20.46 -8.01
CA GLU A 172 -88.50 -19.79 -6.89
C GLU A 172 -89.84 -20.45 -6.54
N LYS A 173 -89.96 -20.96 -5.30
CA LYS A 173 -91.20 -21.58 -4.79
C LYS A 173 -92.16 -20.51 -4.25
N THR A 174 -92.89 -19.84 -5.13
CA THR A 174 -93.93 -18.87 -4.75
C THR A 174 -95.08 -19.54 -4.00
N ARG A 175 -95.25 -19.23 -2.71
CA ARG A 175 -96.43 -19.61 -1.93
C ARG A 175 -97.42 -18.44 -1.82
N ALA A 176 -98.64 -18.69 -2.30
CA ALA A 176 -99.89 -17.95 -2.08
C ALA A 176 -100.12 -16.60 -2.80
N LEU A 177 -101.32 -16.54 -3.39
CA LEU A 177 -102.23 -15.40 -3.62
C LEU A 177 -101.81 -14.24 -4.55
N THR A 178 -102.60 -14.13 -5.64
CA THR A 178 -102.80 -12.94 -6.48
C THR A 178 -101.55 -12.34 -7.13
N THR A 179 -101.22 -12.90 -8.30
CA THR A 179 -100.14 -12.49 -9.23
C THR A 179 -98.78 -13.12 -8.90
N SER A 180 -98.38 -14.09 -9.73
CA SER A 180 -97.06 -14.74 -9.66
C SER A 180 -96.27 -14.45 -10.93
N ASN A 181 -95.04 -13.94 -10.80
CA ASN A 181 -94.12 -13.79 -11.93
C ASN A 181 -93.19 -15.00 -12.02
N LEU A 182 -93.30 -15.77 -13.11
CA LEU A 182 -92.48 -16.94 -13.39
C LEU A 182 -91.30 -16.54 -14.28
N ASN A 183 -90.08 -16.67 -13.76
CA ASN A 183 -88.86 -16.30 -14.47
C ASN A 183 -88.21 -17.53 -15.14
N PHE A 184 -87.76 -17.39 -16.38
CA PHE A 184 -87.08 -18.44 -17.15
C PHE A 184 -85.81 -17.89 -17.78
N THR A 185 -84.70 -18.60 -17.60
CA THR A 185 -83.45 -18.38 -18.34
C THR A 185 -83.57 -19.04 -19.71
N ILE A 186 -83.16 -18.29 -20.75
CA ILE A 186 -83.09 -18.70 -22.14
C ILE A 186 -81.61 -18.75 -22.52
N GLU A 187 -81.08 -19.95 -22.75
CA GLU A 187 -79.65 -20.13 -23.00
C GLU A 187 -79.21 -19.59 -24.38
N PRO A 188 -77.91 -19.29 -24.59
CA PRO A 188 -77.42 -18.81 -25.87
C PRO A 188 -77.68 -19.78 -27.03
N ASN A 189 -77.93 -19.22 -28.22
CA ASN A 189 -78.07 -19.92 -29.49
C ASN A 189 -76.78 -19.78 -30.31
N GLU A 190 -75.82 -20.65 -30.02
CA GLU A 190 -74.52 -20.70 -30.71
C GLU A 190 -74.56 -21.53 -32.00
N THR A 191 -75.70 -22.17 -32.30
CA THR A 191 -75.86 -23.14 -33.41
C THR A 191 -76.23 -22.54 -34.76
N GLY A 192 -76.30 -21.21 -34.90
CA GLY A 192 -76.54 -20.51 -36.17
C GLY A 192 -77.98 -20.50 -36.69
N ASP A 193 -78.71 -21.61 -36.54
CA ASP A 193 -80.12 -21.72 -36.94
C ASP A 193 -81.11 -21.17 -35.89
N LYS A 194 -82.31 -20.76 -36.32
CA LYS A 194 -83.39 -20.30 -35.42
C LYS A 194 -84.09 -21.48 -34.74
N ARG A 195 -84.44 -21.32 -33.45
CA ARG A 195 -85.11 -22.35 -32.63
C ARG A 195 -86.35 -21.84 -31.89
N GLU A 196 -87.30 -22.73 -31.58
CA GLU A 196 -88.52 -22.46 -30.79
C GLU A 196 -88.75 -23.47 -29.64
N GLY A 197 -89.50 -23.09 -28.61
CA GLY A 197 -89.82 -23.92 -27.44
C GLY A 197 -91.05 -23.42 -26.67
N GLU A 198 -91.59 -24.23 -25.75
CA GLU A 198 -92.89 -23.99 -25.09
C GLU A 198 -92.85 -24.06 -23.55
N ILE A 199 -93.79 -23.36 -22.90
CA ILE A 199 -94.05 -23.36 -21.44
C ILE A 199 -95.57 -23.50 -21.23
N ILE A 200 -95.99 -24.32 -20.26
CA ILE A 200 -97.40 -24.64 -19.95
C ILE A 200 -97.67 -24.40 -18.45
N ILE A 201 -98.84 -23.84 -18.13
CA ILE A 201 -99.30 -23.54 -16.76
C ILE A 201 -100.72 -24.11 -16.58
N LYS A 202 -101.00 -24.81 -15.47
CA LYS A 202 -102.25 -25.59 -15.31
C LYS A 202 -102.79 -25.65 -13.87
N SER A 203 -104.12 -25.70 -13.72
CA SER A 203 -104.82 -25.93 -12.45
C SER A 203 -106.18 -26.62 -12.68
N GLY A 204 -106.33 -27.86 -12.20
CA GLY A 204 -107.53 -28.64 -12.44
C GLY A 204 -107.76 -28.84 -13.95
N GLU A 205 -108.90 -28.33 -14.46
CA GLU A 205 -109.23 -28.32 -15.89
C GLU A 205 -108.81 -27.03 -16.63
N LEU A 206 -108.30 -26.02 -15.92
CA LEU A 206 -107.82 -24.76 -16.52
C LEU A 206 -106.34 -24.85 -16.91
N SER A 207 -105.97 -24.39 -18.11
CA SER A 207 -104.57 -24.43 -18.58
C SER A 207 -104.28 -23.34 -19.62
N GLU A 208 -103.03 -22.87 -19.62
CA GLU A 208 -102.48 -21.83 -20.51
C GLU A 208 -101.14 -22.29 -21.12
N THR A 209 -100.74 -21.75 -22.28
CA THR A 209 -99.51 -22.17 -23.00
C THR A 209 -98.83 -21.00 -23.72
N ILE A 210 -97.49 -20.99 -23.71
CA ILE A 210 -96.62 -19.87 -24.09
C ILE A 210 -95.49 -20.38 -25.00
N LYS A 211 -95.14 -19.64 -26.07
CA LYS A 211 -94.06 -19.96 -27.02
C LYS A 211 -92.87 -19.00 -26.94
N VAL A 212 -91.66 -19.47 -27.21
CA VAL A 212 -90.40 -18.70 -27.16
C VAL A 212 -89.56 -18.94 -28.42
N TYR A 213 -88.93 -17.88 -28.99
CA TYR A 213 -88.14 -17.91 -30.24
C TYR A 213 -86.76 -17.24 -30.10
N GLN A 214 -85.75 -17.60 -30.93
CA GLN A 214 -84.36 -17.08 -30.82
C GLN A 214 -83.63 -16.77 -32.16
N GLY A 215 -82.80 -15.69 -32.21
CA GLY A 215 -82.13 -15.11 -33.42
C GLY A 215 -80.57 -14.99 -33.43
N PHE A 216 -79.98 -14.08 -34.26
CA PHE A 216 -78.51 -13.85 -34.49
C PHE A 216 -78.17 -12.44 -35.08
N GLU A 217 -76.93 -11.89 -34.88
CA GLU A 217 -76.49 -10.49 -35.20
C GLU A 217 -74.97 -10.33 -35.56
N ASP A 218 -74.53 -9.12 -36.01
CA ASP A 218 -73.19 -8.74 -36.57
C ASP A 218 -72.06 -8.36 -35.57
N PHE A 219 -70.77 -8.35 -35.98
CA PHE A 219 -69.62 -8.01 -35.10
C PHE A 219 -68.27 -7.59 -35.77
N ILE A 220 -67.37 -7.00 -34.97
CA ILE A 220 -65.89 -6.98 -35.09
C ILE A 220 -65.32 -7.53 -33.75
N THR A 221 -64.30 -8.39 -33.78
CA THR A 221 -63.58 -8.84 -32.56
C THR A 221 -62.15 -9.32 -32.84
N LEU A 222 -61.22 -9.05 -31.92
CA LEU A 222 -59.84 -9.55 -31.91
C LEU A 222 -59.73 -10.80 -31.04
N THR A 223 -58.98 -11.82 -31.50
CA THR A 223 -58.83 -13.07 -30.72
C THR A 223 -57.89 -12.95 -29.52
N LYS A 224 -57.02 -11.94 -29.49
CA LYS A 224 -56.13 -11.62 -28.36
C LYS A 224 -55.89 -10.12 -28.28
N LYS A 225 -55.94 -9.56 -27.06
CA LYS A 225 -55.98 -8.11 -26.81
C LYS A 225 -54.77 -7.55 -26.06
N ASP A 226 -53.95 -8.39 -25.43
CA ASP A 226 -52.75 -7.95 -24.71
C ASP A 226 -51.53 -8.81 -25.09
N PHE A 227 -50.41 -8.15 -25.38
CA PHE A 227 -49.14 -8.79 -25.70
C PHE A 227 -48.03 -8.16 -24.85
N THR A 228 -47.13 -9.00 -24.32
CA THR A 228 -45.95 -8.58 -23.58
C THR A 228 -44.71 -9.07 -24.32
N ILE A 229 -43.79 -8.17 -24.62
CA ILE A 229 -42.63 -8.41 -25.49
C ILE A 229 -41.32 -8.16 -24.72
N PRO A 230 -40.31 -9.03 -24.85
CA PRO A 230 -38.98 -8.82 -24.27
C PRO A 230 -38.24 -7.57 -24.77
N GLU A 231 -37.12 -7.25 -24.14
CA GLU A 231 -36.27 -6.12 -24.54
C GLU A 231 -35.69 -6.29 -25.95
N GLU A 232 -35.42 -7.53 -26.38
CA GLU A 232 -34.85 -7.86 -27.69
C GLU A 232 -35.86 -7.70 -28.85
N GLY A 233 -37.11 -7.36 -28.55
CA GLY A 233 -38.18 -7.24 -29.55
C GLY A 233 -38.87 -8.57 -29.83
N GLY A 234 -39.62 -8.63 -30.94
CA GLY A 234 -40.35 -9.84 -31.33
C GLY A 234 -41.47 -9.57 -32.34
N ASN A 235 -42.25 -10.61 -32.65
CA ASN A 235 -43.38 -10.53 -33.57
C ASN A 235 -44.70 -10.61 -32.80
N VAL A 236 -45.70 -9.86 -33.26
CA VAL A 236 -47.07 -9.84 -32.75
C VAL A 236 -48.03 -10.07 -33.91
N ASP A 237 -48.67 -11.25 -33.90
CA ASP A 237 -49.70 -11.63 -34.87
C ASP A 237 -51.08 -11.41 -34.25
N ILE A 238 -51.95 -10.67 -34.93
CA ILE A 238 -53.28 -10.28 -34.45
C ILE A 238 -54.33 -10.80 -35.44
N GLU A 239 -55.07 -11.84 -35.03
CA GLU A 239 -56.19 -12.38 -35.80
C GLU A 239 -57.49 -11.61 -35.46
N ILE A 240 -58.18 -11.14 -36.49
CA ILE A 240 -59.42 -10.37 -36.43
C ILE A 240 -60.55 -11.13 -37.13
N LYS A 241 -61.73 -11.15 -36.52
CA LYS A 241 -62.95 -11.76 -37.09
C LYS A 241 -64.03 -10.69 -37.16
N SER A 242 -64.65 -10.54 -38.33
CA SER A 242 -65.70 -9.53 -38.54
C SER A 242 -66.70 -9.96 -39.62
N THR A 243 -67.90 -9.39 -39.56
CA THR A 243 -68.90 -9.39 -40.63
C THR A 243 -68.94 -8.09 -41.44
N LEU A 244 -68.01 -7.14 -41.18
CA LEU A 244 -67.99 -5.76 -41.71
C LEU A 244 -66.60 -5.36 -42.23
N ASP A 245 -66.54 -4.28 -43.03
CA ASP A 245 -65.28 -3.60 -43.38
C ASP A 245 -64.70 -2.85 -42.16
N TYR A 246 -63.37 -2.79 -42.03
CA TYR A 246 -62.69 -2.11 -40.92
C TYR A 246 -61.42 -1.35 -41.36
N GLU A 247 -61.00 -0.39 -40.54
CA GLU A 247 -59.75 0.36 -40.62
C GLU A 247 -58.90 0.14 -39.35
N VAL A 248 -57.61 0.50 -39.42
CA VAL A 248 -56.63 0.30 -38.34
C VAL A 248 -55.90 1.60 -38.04
N LYS A 249 -55.78 1.99 -36.76
CA LYS A 249 -55.01 3.16 -36.32
C LYS A 249 -54.20 2.92 -35.05
N MET A 250 -52.99 3.46 -35.03
CA MET A 250 -52.16 3.59 -33.83
C MET A 250 -52.65 4.78 -32.98
N LEU A 251 -52.70 4.64 -31.66
CA LEU A 251 -53.14 5.73 -30.76
C LEU A 251 -52.01 6.70 -30.34
N SER A 252 -50.77 6.44 -30.74
CA SER A 252 -49.60 7.27 -30.45
C SER A 252 -48.59 7.18 -31.59
N ASP A 253 -47.68 8.16 -31.67
CA ASP A 253 -46.55 8.16 -32.60
C ASP A 253 -45.54 7.06 -32.21
N ILE A 254 -45.77 5.85 -32.72
CA ILE A 254 -45.00 4.64 -32.42
C ILE A 254 -44.06 4.37 -33.60
N ASP A 255 -42.76 4.64 -33.42
CA ASP A 255 -41.69 4.34 -34.37
C ASP A 255 -41.07 2.95 -34.19
N TRP A 256 -41.26 2.34 -33.01
CA TRP A 256 -40.68 1.06 -32.59
C TRP A 256 -41.57 -0.17 -32.83
N ILE A 257 -42.75 0.00 -33.44
CA ILE A 257 -43.57 -1.09 -33.96
C ILE A 257 -43.84 -0.83 -35.45
N THR A 258 -43.69 -1.86 -36.28
CA THR A 258 -43.89 -1.76 -37.74
C THR A 258 -44.75 -2.92 -38.22
N GLU A 259 -45.82 -2.62 -38.95
CA GLU A 259 -46.65 -3.62 -39.62
C GLU A 259 -45.91 -4.24 -40.83
N ILE A 260 -45.99 -5.56 -40.97
CA ILE A 260 -45.41 -6.31 -42.08
C ILE A 260 -46.54 -6.81 -42.98
N GLN A 261 -46.64 -6.26 -44.19
CA GLN A 261 -47.54 -6.82 -45.20
C GLN A 261 -47.00 -8.14 -45.76
N SER A 262 -47.63 -9.23 -45.31
CA SER A 262 -47.49 -10.57 -45.89
C SER A 262 -47.85 -10.56 -47.38
N ARG A 263 -47.14 -11.36 -48.19
CA ARG A 263 -47.50 -11.59 -49.60
C ARG A 263 -48.69 -12.55 -49.79
N ALA A 264 -49.22 -13.11 -48.70
CA ALA A 264 -50.44 -13.92 -48.71
C ALA A 264 -51.61 -13.08 -48.17
N VAL A 265 -52.69 -12.98 -48.94
CA VAL A 265 -53.85 -12.13 -48.64
C VAL A 265 -54.77 -12.80 -47.61
N SER A 266 -54.32 -12.86 -46.35
CA SER A 266 -55.23 -13.08 -45.21
C SER A 266 -55.91 -11.75 -44.88
N THR A 267 -57.21 -11.64 -45.10
CA THR A 267 -58.02 -10.46 -44.71
C THR A 267 -58.38 -10.45 -43.22
N HIS A 268 -57.72 -11.30 -42.42
CA HIS A 268 -58.10 -11.60 -41.03
C HIS A 268 -56.90 -11.73 -40.10
N THR A 269 -55.69 -11.34 -40.52
CA THR A 269 -54.48 -11.41 -39.68
C THR A 269 -53.52 -10.28 -40.02
N HIS A 270 -53.20 -9.45 -39.02
CA HIS A 270 -52.20 -8.40 -39.12
C HIS A 270 -50.92 -8.82 -38.39
N HIS A 271 -49.77 -8.60 -39.02
CA HIS A 271 -48.47 -9.02 -38.52
C HIS A 271 -47.63 -7.79 -38.17
N TYR A 272 -47.10 -7.72 -36.94
CA TYR A 272 -46.28 -6.58 -36.49
C TYR A 272 -44.92 -7.06 -35.98
N THR A 273 -43.86 -6.38 -36.37
CA THR A 273 -42.55 -6.44 -35.70
C THR A 273 -42.44 -5.36 -34.64
N VAL A 274 -41.92 -5.74 -33.48
CA VAL A 274 -41.58 -4.87 -32.36
C VAL A 274 -40.06 -4.78 -32.28
N SER A 275 -39.50 -3.58 -32.44
CA SER A 275 -38.05 -3.33 -32.37
C SER A 275 -37.51 -3.48 -30.94
N PRO A 276 -36.19 -3.72 -30.76
CA PRO A 276 -35.59 -3.77 -29.43
C PRO A 276 -35.82 -2.49 -28.59
N ASN A 277 -35.99 -2.64 -27.28
CA ASN A 277 -36.04 -1.54 -26.33
C ASN A 277 -34.67 -1.34 -25.67
N ASP A 278 -33.85 -0.48 -26.27
CA ASP A 278 -32.54 -0.12 -25.74
C ASP A 278 -32.58 0.79 -24.50
N THR A 279 -33.77 1.15 -23.99
CA THR A 279 -33.98 2.09 -22.88
C THR A 279 -34.36 1.39 -21.57
N TYR A 280 -34.10 2.05 -20.44
CA TYR A 280 -34.37 1.51 -19.10
C TYR A 280 -35.83 1.69 -18.63
N ASP A 281 -36.69 2.26 -19.48
CA ASP A 281 -38.12 2.44 -19.22
C ASP A 281 -38.95 1.41 -20.02
N SER A 282 -40.06 0.93 -19.44
CA SER A 282 -41.04 0.08 -20.16
C SER A 282 -41.95 0.94 -21.03
N ARG A 283 -42.23 0.50 -22.26
CA ARG A 283 -43.05 1.26 -23.23
C ARG A 283 -44.31 0.51 -23.66
N GLU A 284 -45.41 1.25 -23.84
CA GLU A 284 -46.72 0.74 -24.25
C GLU A 284 -47.11 1.32 -25.62
N ALA A 285 -47.70 0.49 -26.47
CA ALA A 285 -48.34 0.85 -27.72
C ALA A 285 -49.79 0.33 -27.75
N LYS A 286 -50.70 1.06 -28.40
CA LYS A 286 -52.09 0.63 -28.60
C LYS A 286 -52.54 0.78 -30.05
N ILE A 287 -53.15 -0.28 -30.59
CA ILE A 287 -53.65 -0.36 -31.97
C ILE A 287 -55.15 -0.61 -31.93
N VAL A 288 -55.92 0.21 -32.64
CA VAL A 288 -57.40 0.16 -32.68
C VAL A 288 -57.85 -0.28 -34.07
N PHE A 289 -58.70 -1.29 -34.10
CA PHE A 289 -59.40 -1.80 -35.27
C PHE A 289 -60.85 -1.34 -35.18
N TYR A 290 -61.34 -0.53 -36.14
CA TYR A 290 -62.64 0.13 -36.04
C TYR A 290 -63.37 0.17 -37.37
N ASN A 291 -64.70 0.19 -37.34
CA ASN A 291 -65.51 0.49 -38.52
C ASN A 291 -65.51 2.01 -38.79
N PRO A 292 -65.01 2.51 -39.93
CA PRO A 292 -64.98 3.96 -40.22
C PRO A 292 -66.37 4.58 -40.44
N LYS A 293 -67.44 3.78 -40.49
CA LYS A 293 -68.84 4.26 -40.57
C LYS A 293 -69.53 4.33 -39.20
N ASP A 294 -68.98 3.66 -38.18
CA ASP A 294 -69.43 3.74 -36.78
C ASP A 294 -68.28 3.35 -35.84
N GLU A 295 -67.59 4.34 -35.28
CA GLU A 295 -66.44 4.13 -34.39
C GLU A 295 -66.80 3.44 -33.06
N ASN A 296 -68.09 3.28 -32.73
CA ASN A 296 -68.51 2.49 -31.58
C ASN A 296 -68.34 0.97 -31.82
N VAL A 297 -68.24 0.54 -33.09
CA VAL A 297 -67.92 -0.84 -33.46
C VAL A 297 -66.41 -0.93 -33.68
N ALA A 298 -65.68 -1.03 -32.57
CA ALA A 298 -64.23 -1.07 -32.54
C ALA A 298 -63.69 -2.01 -31.45
N ASP A 299 -62.46 -2.49 -31.65
CA ASP A 299 -61.73 -3.33 -30.71
C ASP A 299 -60.24 -2.92 -30.67
N THR A 300 -59.55 -3.16 -29.55
CA THR A 300 -58.22 -2.59 -29.27
C THR A 300 -57.25 -3.64 -28.74
N VAL A 301 -56.00 -3.57 -29.19
CA VAL A 301 -54.86 -4.32 -28.63
C VAL A 301 -53.93 -3.39 -27.85
N SER A 302 -53.33 -3.90 -26.79
CA SER A 302 -52.20 -3.29 -26.07
C SER A 302 -50.94 -4.14 -26.25
N ILE A 303 -49.82 -3.49 -26.58
CA ILE A 303 -48.50 -4.13 -26.69
C ILE A 303 -47.56 -3.46 -25.69
N TYR A 304 -47.14 -4.20 -24.68
CA TYR A 304 -46.22 -3.77 -23.63
C TYR A 304 -44.83 -4.33 -23.91
N GLN A 305 -43.81 -3.50 -24.02
CA GLN A 305 -42.42 -3.94 -24.13
C GLN A 305 -41.65 -3.64 -22.84
N MET A 306 -40.94 -4.67 -22.37
CA MET A 306 -40.14 -4.58 -21.15
C MET A 306 -38.95 -3.62 -21.30
N TYR A 307 -38.50 -3.08 -20.16
CA TYR A 307 -37.29 -2.28 -20.05
C TYR A 307 -36.03 -3.12 -20.27
N LYS A 308 -34.93 -2.46 -20.61
CA LYS A 308 -33.59 -3.07 -20.71
C LYS A 308 -33.10 -3.56 -19.35
N GLY A 309 -33.01 -4.87 -19.19
CA GLY A 309 -32.40 -5.54 -18.04
C GLY A 309 -30.88 -5.47 -18.10
N ALA A 310 -30.22 -4.88 -17.10
CA ALA A 310 -28.76 -4.76 -17.07
C ALA A 310 -28.19 -4.94 -15.65
N ILE A 311 -27.00 -5.52 -15.58
CA ILE A 311 -26.16 -5.56 -14.37
C ILE A 311 -24.98 -4.62 -14.64
N LEU A 312 -24.93 -3.49 -13.94
CA LEU A 312 -23.90 -2.47 -14.08
C LEU A 312 -23.01 -2.43 -12.84
N VAL A 313 -21.69 -2.37 -13.06
CA VAL A 313 -20.66 -2.16 -12.03
C VAL A 313 -19.79 -0.97 -12.40
N ALA A 314 -19.33 -0.22 -11.41
CA ALA A 314 -18.52 0.99 -11.66
C ALA A 314 -17.14 0.68 -12.29
N ARG A 315 -16.57 -0.51 -12.05
CA ARG A 315 -15.33 -1.02 -12.67
C ARG A 315 -15.37 -2.54 -12.77
N ASN A 316 -14.74 -3.08 -13.82
CA ASN A 316 -14.58 -4.51 -14.07
C ASN A 316 -13.21 -5.07 -13.63
N GLU A 317 -12.29 -4.23 -13.15
CA GLU A 317 -10.97 -4.65 -12.64
C GLU A 317 -10.55 -3.82 -11.42
N TYR A 318 -9.98 -4.48 -10.41
CA TYR A 318 -9.41 -3.87 -9.21
C TYR A 318 -8.06 -4.52 -8.87
N GLN A 319 -7.03 -3.70 -8.66
CA GLN A 319 -5.71 -4.13 -8.18
C GLN A 319 -5.64 -3.98 -6.66
N PHE A 320 -5.16 -5.03 -5.97
CA PHE A 320 -4.86 -5.02 -4.54
C PHE A 320 -3.36 -5.26 -4.28
N GLY A 321 -2.85 -4.61 -3.24
CA GLY A 321 -1.53 -4.92 -2.69
C GLY A 321 -1.50 -6.24 -1.94
N ILE A 322 -0.31 -6.65 -1.53
CA ILE A 322 -0.07 -7.94 -0.85
C ILE A 322 -1.03 -8.19 0.30
N ASP A 323 -1.25 -7.24 1.21
CA ASP A 323 -2.05 -7.44 2.43
C ASP A 323 -3.57 -7.52 2.19
N GLY A 324 -4.05 -7.21 0.98
CA GLY A 324 -5.46 -7.25 0.62
C GLY A 324 -6.24 -6.02 1.12
N GLY A 325 -7.44 -6.22 1.68
CA GLY A 325 -8.29 -5.14 2.17
C GLY A 325 -9.79 -5.43 2.06
N THR A 326 -10.62 -4.39 1.96
CA THR A 326 -12.07 -4.51 1.67
C THR A 326 -12.41 -3.84 0.35
N LEU A 327 -12.97 -4.60 -0.59
CA LEU A 327 -13.62 -4.06 -1.77
C LEU A 327 -15.08 -3.73 -1.43
N ASN A 328 -15.52 -2.52 -1.77
CA ASN A 328 -16.95 -2.19 -1.84
C ASN A 328 -17.31 -2.00 -3.31
N LEU A 329 -18.16 -2.90 -3.81
CA LEU A 329 -18.62 -2.95 -5.20
C LEU A 329 -20.07 -2.47 -5.25
N MET A 330 -20.29 -1.29 -5.84
CA MET A 330 -21.61 -0.78 -6.16
C MET A 330 -22.11 -1.48 -7.43
N VAL A 331 -23.27 -2.13 -7.31
CA VAL A 331 -23.98 -2.80 -8.40
C VAL A 331 -25.34 -2.11 -8.59
N GLN A 332 -25.60 -1.63 -9.80
CA GLN A 332 -26.91 -1.12 -10.21
C GLN A 332 -27.55 -2.15 -11.13
N THR A 333 -28.74 -2.63 -10.77
CA THR A 333 -29.43 -3.70 -11.51
C THR A 333 -30.92 -3.67 -11.27
N ASN A 334 -31.67 -3.92 -12.35
CA ASN A 334 -33.11 -4.17 -12.39
C ASN A 334 -33.44 -5.66 -12.61
N LEU A 335 -32.42 -6.54 -12.59
CA LEU A 335 -32.52 -8.00 -12.65
C LEU A 335 -32.20 -8.61 -11.28
N GLU A 336 -32.87 -9.72 -10.94
CA GLU A 336 -32.53 -10.53 -9.76
C GLU A 336 -31.28 -11.36 -10.06
N PHE A 337 -30.28 -11.31 -9.17
CA PHE A 337 -28.96 -11.87 -9.41
C PHE A 337 -28.46 -12.76 -8.26
N ASP A 338 -27.52 -13.63 -8.59
CA ASP A 338 -26.65 -14.34 -7.64
C ASP A 338 -25.19 -13.84 -7.76
N ILE A 339 -24.37 -14.18 -6.77
CA ILE A 339 -22.96 -13.81 -6.65
C ILE A 339 -22.13 -15.08 -6.59
N GLU A 340 -21.23 -15.26 -7.56
CA GLU A 340 -20.24 -16.33 -7.59
C GLU A 340 -18.83 -15.73 -7.37
N VAL A 341 -18.06 -16.28 -6.44
CA VAL A 341 -16.63 -15.95 -6.26
C VAL A 341 -15.77 -17.14 -6.65
N SER A 342 -14.73 -16.94 -7.47
CA SER A 342 -13.92 -18.07 -7.95
C SER A 342 -12.94 -18.63 -6.91
N ASP A 343 -12.61 -17.84 -5.88
CA ASP A 343 -11.48 -18.10 -5.00
C ASP A 343 -11.79 -17.82 -3.52
N THR A 344 -11.30 -18.70 -2.64
CA THR A 344 -11.54 -18.61 -1.18
C THR A 344 -10.85 -17.44 -0.47
N TRP A 345 -9.92 -16.75 -1.14
CA TRP A 345 -9.29 -15.53 -0.62
C TRP A 345 -10.13 -14.27 -0.86
N ILE A 346 -11.24 -14.36 -1.62
CA ILE A 346 -12.27 -13.33 -1.81
C ILE A 346 -13.53 -13.77 -1.05
N GLN A 347 -13.94 -13.05 -0.02
CA GLN A 347 -15.05 -13.46 0.87
C GLN A 347 -16.09 -12.34 1.03
N GLN A 348 -17.35 -12.59 0.68
CA GLN A 348 -18.42 -11.61 0.86
C GLN A 348 -18.72 -11.41 2.36
N ILE A 349 -18.75 -10.14 2.81
CA ILE A 349 -18.83 -9.81 4.24
C ILE A 349 -20.29 -9.79 4.72
N GLN A 350 -21.17 -9.03 4.06
CA GLN A 350 -22.63 -8.99 4.27
C GLN A 350 -23.34 -8.45 3.00
N PRO A 351 -24.63 -8.78 2.77
CA PRO A 351 -25.49 -8.08 1.82
C PRO A 351 -26.14 -6.84 2.44
N THR A 352 -26.13 -5.70 1.74
CA THR A 352 -26.88 -4.49 2.16
C THR A 352 -28.32 -4.51 1.64
N ARG A 353 -29.25 -3.95 2.43
CA ARG A 353 -30.67 -3.78 2.04
C ARG A 353 -30.88 -2.38 1.43
N ALA A 354 -30.96 -2.32 0.12
CA ALA A 354 -31.53 -1.20 -0.63
C ALA A 354 -32.31 -1.75 -1.84
N LEU A 355 -33.23 -0.95 -2.39
CA LEU A 355 -34.29 -1.44 -3.30
C LEU A 355 -33.97 -1.31 -4.81
N THR A 356 -32.84 -0.68 -5.16
CA THR A 356 -32.41 -0.44 -6.56
C THR A 356 -30.88 -0.44 -6.76
N GLU A 357 -30.10 -0.23 -5.69
CA GLU A 357 -28.64 -0.25 -5.71
C GLU A 357 -28.13 -1.22 -4.66
N TYR A 358 -27.20 -2.11 -5.03
CA TYR A 358 -26.65 -3.11 -4.14
C TYR A 358 -25.18 -2.80 -3.86
N ASN A 359 -24.86 -2.44 -2.61
CA ASN A 359 -23.48 -2.25 -2.19
C ASN A 359 -22.96 -3.58 -1.59
N LEU A 360 -22.15 -4.28 -2.37
CA LEU A 360 -21.58 -5.58 -2.02
C LEU A 360 -20.17 -5.38 -1.43
N SER A 361 -19.96 -5.84 -0.20
CA SER A 361 -18.65 -5.75 0.46
C SER A 361 -17.94 -7.10 0.45
N PHE A 362 -16.68 -7.13 0.00
CA PHE A 362 -15.83 -8.32 -0.04
C PHE A 362 -14.51 -8.08 0.69
N ALA A 363 -14.14 -9.01 1.58
CA ALA A 363 -12.81 -9.09 2.16
C ALA A 363 -11.86 -9.78 1.18
N ILE A 364 -10.72 -9.12 0.91
CA ILE A 364 -9.62 -9.63 0.11
C ILE A 364 -8.50 -10.03 1.08
N SER A 365 -8.18 -11.32 1.18
CA SER A 365 -7.16 -11.84 2.10
C SER A 365 -5.73 -11.52 1.63
N LYS A 366 -4.74 -11.50 2.54
CA LYS A 366 -3.31 -11.33 2.18
C LYS A 366 -2.86 -12.40 1.17
N ASN A 367 -2.07 -12.01 0.18
CA ASN A 367 -1.35 -12.94 -0.69
C ASN A 367 -0.05 -13.40 -0.02
N THR A 368 0.11 -14.71 0.11
CA THR A 368 1.31 -15.37 0.67
C THR A 368 2.10 -16.11 -0.41
N GLU A 369 1.67 -16.06 -1.67
CA GLU A 369 2.27 -16.76 -2.80
C GLU A 369 3.29 -15.87 -3.53
N GLN A 370 4.37 -16.48 -4.05
CA GLN A 370 5.43 -15.80 -4.81
C GLN A 370 5.05 -15.49 -6.27
N LYS A 371 3.77 -15.68 -6.63
CA LYS A 371 3.18 -15.31 -7.92
C LYS A 371 2.05 -14.31 -7.67
N ASP A 372 1.83 -13.45 -8.65
CA ASP A 372 0.60 -12.67 -8.70
C ASP A 372 -0.57 -13.63 -8.87
N ARG A 373 -1.71 -13.32 -8.24
CA ARG A 373 -2.93 -14.12 -8.34
C ARG A 373 -4.10 -13.27 -8.80
N GLU A 374 -4.94 -13.86 -9.63
CA GLU A 374 -6.16 -13.26 -10.12
C GLU A 374 -7.34 -14.12 -9.68
N GLY A 375 -8.41 -13.47 -9.24
CA GLY A 375 -9.66 -14.10 -8.85
C GLY A 375 -10.82 -13.23 -9.34
N THR A 376 -12.04 -13.74 -9.30
CA THR A 376 -13.20 -13.07 -9.90
C THR A 376 -14.39 -13.05 -8.96
N ILE A 377 -15.15 -11.95 -9.05
CA ILE A 377 -16.50 -11.81 -8.53
C ILE A 377 -17.41 -11.73 -9.76
N THR A 378 -18.25 -12.74 -9.96
CA THR A 378 -19.25 -12.77 -11.04
C THR A 378 -20.62 -12.48 -10.44
N ILE A 379 -21.27 -11.44 -10.96
CA ILE A 379 -22.65 -11.10 -10.66
C ILE A 379 -23.48 -11.58 -11.85
N LYS A 380 -24.44 -12.48 -11.62
CA LYS A 380 -25.14 -13.20 -12.69
C LYS A 380 -26.65 -13.12 -12.50
N ASP A 381 -27.40 -12.77 -13.53
CA ASP A 381 -28.86 -12.87 -13.55
C ASP A 381 -29.30 -14.32 -13.33
N LYS A 382 -30.35 -14.51 -12.54
CA LYS A 382 -30.95 -15.83 -12.31
C LYS A 382 -31.73 -16.35 -13.52
N ASN A 383 -32.20 -15.45 -14.38
CA ASN A 383 -33.22 -15.71 -15.39
C ASN A 383 -32.67 -15.66 -16.84
N SER A 384 -31.42 -15.24 -17.04
CA SER A 384 -30.76 -15.19 -18.35
C SER A 384 -29.24 -15.37 -18.24
N ASP A 385 -28.55 -15.47 -19.38
CA ASP A 385 -27.08 -15.55 -19.43
C ASP A 385 -26.36 -14.21 -19.12
N LYS A 386 -27.11 -13.14 -18.81
CA LYS A 386 -26.55 -11.83 -18.46
C LYS A 386 -25.71 -11.92 -17.18
N LYS A 387 -24.44 -11.54 -17.29
CA LYS A 387 -23.51 -11.51 -16.16
C LYS A 387 -22.46 -10.41 -16.32
N GLN A 388 -22.00 -9.90 -15.19
CA GLN A 388 -20.91 -8.95 -15.09
C GLN A 388 -19.81 -9.54 -14.22
N VAL A 389 -18.61 -9.67 -14.79
CA VAL A 389 -17.42 -10.16 -14.09
C VAL A 389 -16.59 -8.97 -13.61
N VAL A 390 -16.04 -9.08 -12.40
CA VAL A 390 -15.08 -8.14 -11.81
C VAL A 390 -13.83 -8.93 -11.44
N THR A 391 -12.72 -8.63 -12.12
CA THR A 391 -11.41 -9.26 -11.88
C THR A 391 -10.70 -8.56 -10.73
N ILE A 392 -10.26 -9.35 -9.75
CA ILE A 392 -9.43 -8.90 -8.62
C ILE A 392 -8.02 -9.42 -8.87
N LYS A 393 -7.08 -8.51 -9.09
CA LYS A 393 -5.66 -8.84 -9.25
C LYS A 393 -4.92 -8.50 -7.97
N GLN A 394 -4.14 -9.44 -7.45
CA GLN A 394 -3.39 -9.25 -6.21
C GLN A 394 -1.92 -9.62 -6.40
N SER A 395 -1.03 -8.67 -6.08
CA SER A 395 0.40 -8.84 -6.28
C SER A 395 1.01 -9.92 -5.38
N ARG A 396 2.10 -10.55 -5.84
CA ARG A 396 2.90 -11.52 -5.10
C ARG A 396 3.50 -10.99 -3.80
N ILE A 397 3.96 -11.89 -2.93
CA ILE A 397 4.85 -11.51 -1.82
C ILE A 397 6.22 -11.03 -2.32
N ASP A 398 6.63 -9.84 -1.88
CA ASP A 398 7.97 -9.31 -2.06
C ASP A 398 8.85 -9.75 -0.87
N LEU A 399 9.58 -10.86 -1.07
CA LEU A 399 10.46 -11.40 -0.04
C LEU A 399 11.64 -10.48 0.30
N GLU A 400 12.07 -9.61 -0.62
CA GLU A 400 13.16 -8.68 -0.33
C GLU A 400 12.64 -7.54 0.56
N ARG A 401 11.44 -7.00 0.30
CA ARG A 401 10.78 -6.04 1.20
C ARG A 401 10.43 -6.64 2.56
N GLU A 402 9.89 -7.86 2.63
CA GLU A 402 9.59 -8.51 3.92
C GLU A 402 10.88 -8.85 4.71
N ALA A 403 12.01 -9.13 4.04
CA ALA A 403 13.32 -9.28 4.71
C ALA A 403 13.83 -7.95 5.31
N LEU A 404 13.63 -6.82 4.63
CA LEU A 404 13.92 -5.50 5.21
C LEU A 404 13.00 -5.21 6.42
N ILE A 405 11.71 -5.54 6.33
CA ILE A 405 10.76 -5.40 7.44
C ILE A 405 11.15 -6.29 8.63
N ALA A 406 11.68 -7.49 8.38
CA ALA A 406 12.22 -8.37 9.41
C ALA A 406 13.47 -7.75 10.08
N LEU A 407 14.42 -7.23 9.29
CA LEU A 407 15.64 -6.56 9.80
C LEU A 407 15.28 -5.36 10.69
N TYR A 408 14.33 -4.54 10.24
CA TYR A 408 13.80 -3.40 11.01
C TYR A 408 13.27 -3.85 12.38
N LYS A 409 12.37 -4.84 12.41
CA LYS A 409 11.74 -5.32 13.65
C LYS A 409 12.74 -6.02 14.57
N ALA A 410 13.61 -6.86 14.03
CA ALA A 410 14.57 -7.65 14.80
C ALA A 410 15.71 -6.80 15.42
N THR A 411 15.97 -5.60 14.88
CA THR A 411 17.03 -4.68 15.33
C THR A 411 16.51 -3.33 15.83
N ASN A 412 15.27 -3.30 16.33
CA ASN A 412 14.66 -2.15 17.04
C ASN A 412 14.54 -0.86 16.19
N GLY A 413 14.01 -1.00 14.98
CA GLY A 413 13.88 0.04 13.95
C GLY A 413 13.27 1.37 14.40
N ASP A 414 12.31 1.34 15.33
CA ASP A 414 11.65 2.54 15.85
C ASP A 414 12.61 3.45 16.66
N ASN A 415 13.80 2.93 17.04
CA ASN A 415 14.83 3.62 17.83
C ASN A 415 16.19 3.77 17.10
N TRP A 416 16.24 3.52 15.78
CA TRP A 416 17.41 3.83 14.96
C TRP A 416 17.64 5.36 14.88
N THR A 417 18.89 5.77 14.62
CA THR A 417 19.24 7.19 14.40
C THR A 417 18.51 7.77 13.19
N ASN A 418 18.33 6.96 12.13
CA ASN A 418 17.56 7.30 10.96
C ASN A 418 16.82 6.05 10.42
N ASN A 419 15.49 6.11 10.46
CA ASN A 419 14.56 5.10 9.94
C ASN A 419 13.67 5.62 8.81
N THR A 420 14.11 6.67 8.10
CA THR A 420 13.27 7.35 7.08
C THR A 420 12.72 6.36 6.04
N ASN A 421 11.39 6.40 5.88
CA ASN A 421 10.57 5.55 5.02
C ASN A 421 10.57 4.03 5.33
N TRP A 422 11.29 3.53 6.34
CA TRP A 422 11.24 2.10 6.67
C TRP A 422 9.84 1.67 7.15
N CYS A 423 9.42 0.47 6.75
CA CYS A 423 8.07 -0.07 6.94
C CYS A 423 6.92 0.78 6.37
N SER A 424 7.19 1.83 5.58
CA SER A 424 6.16 2.67 4.95
C SER A 424 5.59 2.05 3.65
N ASP A 425 4.63 2.76 3.05
CA ASP A 425 4.09 2.49 1.71
C ASP A 425 5.04 2.92 0.57
N LYS A 426 6.15 3.62 0.88
CA LYS A 426 7.13 4.04 -0.14
C LYS A 426 7.88 2.86 -0.76
N PRO A 427 8.30 2.98 -2.03
CA PRO A 427 9.25 2.06 -2.65
C PRO A 427 10.48 1.84 -1.76
N VAL A 428 10.98 0.61 -1.69
CA VAL A 428 12.16 0.27 -0.89
C VAL A 428 13.42 1.04 -1.31
N SER A 429 13.49 1.51 -2.56
CA SER A 429 14.53 2.43 -3.05
C SER A 429 14.47 3.86 -2.47
N GLU A 430 13.41 4.21 -1.75
CA GLU A 430 13.30 5.46 -0.97
C GLU A 430 13.61 5.24 0.53
N TRP A 431 13.88 3.99 0.97
CA TRP A 431 14.15 3.69 2.38
C TRP A 431 15.61 4.04 2.71
N TYR A 432 15.85 4.66 3.86
CA TYR A 432 17.19 5.10 4.25
C TYR A 432 18.20 3.94 4.26
N GLY A 433 19.37 4.14 3.65
CA GLY A 433 20.40 3.11 3.56
C GLY A 433 20.20 2.05 2.47
N ILE A 434 19.08 2.06 1.74
CA ILE A 434 18.79 1.05 0.69
C ILE A 434 19.22 1.54 -0.69
N THR A 435 20.07 0.76 -1.36
CA THR A 435 20.31 0.88 -2.80
C THR A 435 19.61 -0.25 -3.53
N ALA A 436 18.71 0.07 -4.46
CA ALA A 436 17.95 -0.92 -5.21
C ALA A 436 17.72 -0.50 -6.67
N LEU A 437 17.63 -1.49 -7.57
CA LEU A 437 17.02 -1.30 -8.89
C LEU A 437 15.50 -1.20 -8.72
N THR A 438 14.85 -0.38 -9.54
CA THR A 438 13.42 -0.04 -9.37
C THR A 438 12.46 -0.77 -10.30
N ASN A 439 12.95 -1.46 -11.35
CA ASN A 439 12.12 -2.24 -12.28
C ASN A 439 12.91 -3.43 -12.88
N PRO A 440 12.68 -4.67 -12.44
CA PRO A 440 11.99 -5.04 -11.20
C PRO A 440 12.77 -4.58 -9.96
N THR A 441 12.10 -4.49 -8.82
CA THR A 441 12.76 -4.30 -7.51
C THR A 441 13.85 -5.35 -7.31
N ARG A 442 15.08 -4.91 -7.01
CA ARG A 442 16.18 -5.75 -6.51
C ARG A 442 17.05 -4.96 -5.55
N ILE A 443 17.18 -5.40 -4.31
CA ILE A 443 18.09 -4.79 -3.33
C ILE A 443 19.54 -5.16 -3.69
N LEU A 444 20.39 -4.14 -3.91
CA LEU A 444 21.80 -4.31 -4.24
C LEU A 444 22.72 -3.98 -3.07
N ALA A 445 22.37 -3.01 -2.23
CA ALA A 445 23.11 -2.73 -1.01
C ALA A 445 22.21 -2.26 0.14
N ILE A 446 22.64 -2.58 1.36
CA ILE A 446 22.14 -2.02 2.62
C ILE A 446 23.34 -1.38 3.33
N ASP A 447 23.24 -0.08 3.60
CA ASP A 447 24.18 0.66 4.45
C ASP A 447 23.43 1.33 5.60
N LEU A 448 23.63 0.80 6.81
CA LEU A 448 23.10 1.32 8.06
C LEU A 448 24.24 1.46 9.10
N ALA A 449 25.43 1.83 8.62
CA ALA A 449 26.57 2.10 9.50
C ALA A 449 26.26 3.22 10.51
N THR A 450 26.66 3.04 11.77
CA THR A 450 26.48 4.05 12.85
C THR A 450 25.02 4.47 13.10
N ASN A 451 24.04 3.59 12.81
CA ASN A 451 22.61 3.93 12.81
C ASN A 451 21.83 3.47 14.06
N ASN A 452 22.54 3.05 15.13
CA ASN A 452 21.98 2.60 16.40
C ASN A 452 21.04 1.37 16.31
N LEU A 453 21.30 0.45 15.37
CA LEU A 453 20.60 -0.84 15.33
C LEU A 453 20.87 -1.62 16.62
N SER A 454 19.83 -2.15 17.28
CA SER A 454 19.98 -2.92 18.53
C SER A 454 19.07 -4.15 18.53
N GLY A 455 19.66 -5.35 18.57
CA GLY A 455 18.92 -6.61 18.46
C GLY A 455 19.63 -7.61 17.53
N THR A 456 18.90 -8.59 17.00
CA THR A 456 19.47 -9.72 16.25
C THR A 456 19.33 -9.57 14.74
N LEU A 457 20.31 -10.08 13.99
CA LEU A 457 20.16 -10.28 12.54
C LEU A 457 19.14 -11.41 12.28
N PRO A 458 18.08 -11.17 11.46
CA PRO A 458 17.05 -12.18 11.20
C PRO A 458 17.45 -13.17 10.09
N ASP A 459 16.87 -14.37 10.11
CA ASP A 459 17.14 -15.40 9.08
C ASP A 459 16.56 -15.03 7.70
N GLU A 460 15.58 -14.14 7.66
CA GLU A 460 14.99 -13.59 6.45
C GLU A 460 16.00 -12.77 5.61
N ILE A 461 17.14 -12.34 6.19
CA ILE A 461 18.20 -11.63 5.45
C ILE A 461 18.68 -12.45 4.25
N GLY A 462 18.68 -13.79 4.36
CA GLY A 462 19.05 -14.71 3.29
C GLY A 462 18.09 -14.77 2.09
N ASN A 463 16.98 -14.01 2.11
CA ASN A 463 16.08 -13.85 0.96
C ASN A 463 16.57 -12.77 -0.04
N LEU A 464 17.50 -11.89 0.37
CA LEU A 464 18.03 -10.77 -0.43
C LEU A 464 19.01 -11.23 -1.52
N SER A 465 18.61 -12.19 -2.36
CA SER A 465 19.48 -12.94 -3.29
C SER A 465 20.35 -12.09 -4.24
N ASN A 466 19.96 -10.84 -4.49
CA ASN A 466 20.67 -9.88 -5.35
C ASN A 466 21.69 -9.01 -4.61
N LEU A 467 21.75 -9.07 -3.27
CA LEU A 467 22.54 -8.17 -2.43
C LEU A 467 24.05 -8.32 -2.70
N ASN A 468 24.71 -7.23 -3.05
CA ASN A 468 26.14 -7.14 -3.27
C ASN A 468 26.90 -6.55 -2.07
N SER A 469 26.27 -5.72 -1.23
CA SER A 469 26.92 -5.16 -0.03
C SER A 469 25.97 -5.08 1.17
N LEU A 470 26.46 -5.49 2.33
CA LEU A 470 25.79 -5.35 3.62
C LEU A 470 26.74 -4.68 4.61
N TYR A 471 26.46 -3.41 4.93
CA TYR A 471 27.24 -2.59 5.85
C TYR A 471 26.40 -2.22 7.07
N LEU A 472 26.65 -2.90 8.19
CA LEU A 472 26.05 -2.60 9.49
C LEU A 472 27.10 -2.29 10.60
N PRO A 473 28.30 -1.74 10.33
CA PRO A 473 29.31 -1.54 11.37
C PRO A 473 28.94 -0.41 12.34
N PHE A 474 29.56 -0.41 13.53
CA PHE A 474 29.34 0.56 14.60
C PHE A 474 27.88 0.62 15.07
N ASN A 475 27.31 -0.55 15.37
CA ASN A 475 25.94 -0.71 15.86
C ASN A 475 25.92 -1.55 17.16
N ASN A 476 24.74 -1.76 17.72
CA ASN A 476 24.50 -2.53 18.95
C ASN A 476 23.87 -3.90 18.66
N LEU A 477 24.24 -4.54 17.54
CA LEU A 477 23.72 -5.87 17.18
C LEU A 477 24.24 -6.95 18.15
N ILE A 478 23.41 -7.94 18.42
CA ILE A 478 23.64 -9.07 19.33
C ILE A 478 23.18 -10.38 18.67
N GLY A 479 23.49 -11.52 19.30
CA GLY A 479 23.12 -12.85 18.78
C GLY A 479 24.10 -13.35 17.73
N GLU A 480 23.75 -14.45 17.06
CA GLU A 480 24.64 -15.09 16.08
C GLU A 480 24.52 -14.49 14.68
N ILE A 481 25.55 -14.66 13.85
CA ILE A 481 25.45 -14.38 12.41
C ILE A 481 24.57 -15.48 11.78
N PRO A 482 23.39 -15.18 11.23
CA PRO A 482 22.43 -16.20 10.81
C PRO A 482 22.97 -16.98 9.60
N SER A 483 22.90 -18.31 9.66
CA SER A 483 23.45 -19.20 8.62
C SER A 483 22.84 -18.99 7.22
N SER A 484 21.64 -18.41 7.17
CA SER A 484 20.98 -17.94 5.95
C SER A 484 21.75 -16.88 5.17
N ILE A 485 22.69 -16.15 5.78
CA ILE A 485 23.57 -15.20 5.08
C ILE A 485 24.40 -15.89 4.00
N CYS A 486 24.72 -17.18 4.15
CA CYS A 486 25.42 -18.01 3.17
C CYS A 486 24.59 -18.35 1.92
N LYS A 487 23.34 -17.87 1.82
CA LYS A 487 22.51 -17.93 0.60
C LYS A 487 22.77 -16.75 -0.35
N LEU A 488 23.42 -15.69 0.12
CA LEU A 488 23.60 -14.43 -0.61
C LEU A 488 24.76 -14.52 -1.62
N THR A 489 24.68 -15.44 -2.59
CA THR A 489 25.79 -15.75 -3.52
C THR A 489 26.26 -14.58 -4.40
N SER A 490 25.48 -13.49 -4.47
CA SER A 490 25.82 -12.21 -5.10
C SER A 490 26.66 -11.28 -4.22
N LEU A 491 26.86 -11.60 -2.93
CA LEU A 491 27.46 -10.72 -1.93
C LEU A 491 28.97 -10.59 -2.14
N LYS A 492 29.42 -9.34 -2.29
CA LYS A 492 30.82 -8.94 -2.48
C LYS A 492 31.44 -8.36 -1.22
N SER A 493 30.63 -7.73 -0.36
CA SER A 493 31.11 -7.00 0.80
C SER A 493 30.19 -7.24 2.00
N LEU A 494 30.75 -7.71 3.11
CA LEU A 494 30.05 -7.87 4.38
C LEU A 494 30.85 -7.19 5.49
N ASP A 495 30.28 -6.14 6.08
CA ASP A 495 30.85 -5.47 7.26
C ASP A 495 29.85 -5.43 8.41
N LEU A 496 30.23 -6.09 9.51
CA LEU A 496 29.53 -6.16 10.80
C LEU A 496 30.46 -5.72 11.95
N CYS A 497 31.56 -5.02 11.68
CA CYS A 497 32.54 -4.62 12.69
C CYS A 497 31.95 -3.75 13.80
N HIS A 498 32.53 -3.78 15.00
CA HIS A 498 32.10 -3.00 16.15
C HIS A 498 30.60 -3.20 16.43
N ASN A 499 30.27 -4.44 16.79
CA ASN A 499 28.97 -4.90 17.26
C ASN A 499 29.19 -5.85 18.46
N ASN A 500 28.13 -6.48 18.98
CA ASN A 500 28.19 -7.41 20.12
C ASN A 500 27.74 -8.82 19.67
N LEU A 501 28.07 -9.21 18.43
CA LEU A 501 27.69 -10.51 17.86
C LEU A 501 28.45 -11.65 18.53
N ILE A 502 27.76 -12.77 18.73
CA ILE A 502 28.25 -14.00 19.39
C ILE A 502 28.12 -15.20 18.43
N GLY A 503 28.35 -16.41 18.94
CA GLY A 503 28.23 -17.63 18.13
C GLY A 503 29.41 -17.82 17.17
N LYS A 504 29.21 -18.65 16.15
CA LYS A 504 30.26 -18.97 15.16
C LYS A 504 30.18 -18.09 13.92
N ILE A 505 31.31 -17.93 13.21
CA ILE A 505 31.28 -17.63 11.78
C ILE A 505 30.67 -18.85 11.06
N PRO A 506 29.62 -18.69 10.23
CA PRO A 506 28.94 -19.83 9.62
C PRO A 506 29.88 -20.72 8.78
N GLU A 507 29.82 -22.03 9.01
CA GLU A 507 30.72 -23.01 8.36
C GLU A 507 30.58 -23.04 6.82
N ASN A 508 29.45 -22.55 6.29
CA ASN A 508 29.15 -22.43 4.85
C ASN A 508 29.52 -21.05 4.25
N ILE A 509 30.34 -20.22 4.90
CA ILE A 509 30.72 -18.89 4.39
C ILE A 509 31.36 -18.95 2.99
N GLY A 510 32.04 -20.06 2.66
CA GLY A 510 32.57 -20.35 1.32
C GLY A 510 31.55 -20.47 0.19
N ASN A 511 30.24 -20.52 0.47
CA ASN A 511 29.20 -20.41 -0.56
C ASN A 511 29.15 -19.00 -1.18
N LEU A 512 29.68 -18.00 -0.47
CA LEU A 512 29.79 -16.62 -0.93
C LEU A 512 31.02 -16.46 -1.85
N SER A 513 31.01 -17.17 -2.97
CA SER A 513 32.15 -17.24 -3.88
C SER A 513 32.56 -15.88 -4.47
N GLN A 514 31.63 -14.92 -4.54
CA GLN A 514 31.90 -13.54 -4.96
C GLN A 514 32.38 -12.60 -3.83
N LEU A 515 32.50 -13.07 -2.59
CA LEU A 515 32.85 -12.22 -1.44
C LEU A 515 34.30 -11.73 -1.55
N GLU A 516 34.46 -10.42 -1.74
CA GLU A 516 35.74 -9.71 -1.86
C GLU A 516 36.20 -9.11 -0.51
N THR A 517 35.26 -8.81 0.39
CA THR A 517 35.55 -8.25 1.73
C THR A 517 34.69 -8.90 2.81
N LEU A 518 35.33 -9.37 3.89
CA LEU A 518 34.66 -9.89 5.10
C LEU A 518 35.23 -9.25 6.35
N PHE A 519 34.46 -8.34 6.94
CA PHE A 519 34.82 -7.49 8.07
C PHE A 519 33.90 -7.80 9.27
N LEU A 520 34.43 -8.46 10.29
CA LEU A 520 33.73 -8.93 11.50
C LEU A 520 34.46 -8.53 12.80
N SER A 521 35.41 -7.59 12.73
CA SER A 521 36.26 -7.22 13.87
C SER A 521 35.48 -6.65 15.05
N ASN A 522 36.08 -6.68 16.25
CA ASN A 522 35.52 -6.06 17.45
C ASN A 522 34.09 -6.55 17.71
N ASN A 523 33.97 -7.86 17.95
CA ASN A 523 32.75 -8.58 18.27
C ASN A 523 33.08 -9.67 19.34
N ASN A 524 32.16 -10.59 19.61
CA ASN A 524 32.34 -11.69 20.57
C ASN A 524 32.18 -13.08 19.92
N LEU A 525 32.53 -13.20 18.63
CA LEU A 525 32.46 -14.44 17.84
C LEU A 525 33.44 -15.49 18.35
N LYS A 526 33.05 -16.77 18.24
CA LYS A 526 33.69 -17.95 18.87
C LYS A 526 33.82 -19.11 17.90
N GLY A 527 34.59 -20.13 18.30
CA GLY A 527 34.85 -21.30 17.46
C GLY A 527 35.89 -21.02 16.38
N PHE A 528 36.02 -21.96 15.45
CA PHE A 528 37.06 -21.97 14.43
C PHE A 528 36.79 -21.01 13.27
N LEU A 529 37.85 -20.48 12.67
CA LEU A 529 37.79 -19.90 11.33
C LEU A 529 37.46 -21.01 10.30
N PRO A 530 36.35 -20.93 9.54
CA PRO A 530 35.95 -22.02 8.66
C PRO A 530 36.94 -22.28 7.51
N GLN A 531 37.33 -23.55 7.30
CA GLN A 531 38.15 -23.98 6.15
C GLN A 531 37.44 -23.73 4.79
N SER A 532 36.14 -23.43 4.77
CA SER A 532 35.42 -23.00 3.57
C SER A 532 35.76 -21.57 3.13
N ILE A 533 36.43 -20.77 3.98
CA ILE A 533 36.77 -19.38 3.66
C ILE A 533 37.66 -19.26 2.42
N GLY A 534 38.49 -20.26 2.15
CA GLY A 534 39.32 -20.37 0.93
C GLY A 534 38.55 -20.72 -0.36
N ASN A 535 37.21 -20.76 -0.34
CA ASN A 535 36.36 -20.90 -1.53
C ASN A 535 35.73 -19.55 -1.96
N THR A 536 36.08 -18.46 -1.28
CA THR A 536 35.63 -17.09 -1.58
C THR A 536 36.60 -16.36 -2.51
N SER A 537 36.27 -15.13 -2.93
CA SER A 537 37.15 -14.24 -3.70
C SER A 537 37.84 -13.17 -2.82
N LEU A 538 38.08 -13.48 -1.54
CA LEU A 538 38.46 -12.47 -0.54
C LEU A 538 39.77 -11.76 -0.87
N LYS A 539 39.68 -10.42 -0.90
CA LYS A 539 40.78 -9.46 -0.99
C LYS A 539 41.12 -8.87 0.38
N ALA A 540 40.15 -8.79 1.28
CA ALA A 540 40.34 -8.32 2.64
C ALA A 540 39.52 -9.13 3.66
N LEU A 541 40.19 -9.73 4.63
CA LEU A 541 39.60 -10.46 5.75
C LEU A 541 40.03 -9.79 7.07
N ASN A 542 39.06 -9.29 7.83
CA ASN A 542 39.29 -8.71 9.15
C ASN A 542 38.35 -9.31 10.19
N VAL A 543 38.90 -10.10 11.11
CA VAL A 543 38.21 -10.76 12.22
C VAL A 543 38.89 -10.49 13.57
N GLN A 544 39.76 -9.48 13.63
CA GLN A 544 40.52 -9.14 14.83
C GLN A 544 39.61 -8.81 16.03
N GLN A 545 40.13 -8.93 17.25
CA GLN A 545 39.41 -8.62 18.50
C GLN A 545 38.06 -9.37 18.60
N ASN A 546 38.16 -10.70 18.67
CA ASN A 546 37.06 -11.65 18.85
C ASN A 546 37.53 -12.81 19.77
N ASP A 547 36.69 -13.81 20.00
CA ASP A 547 36.99 -15.01 20.81
C ASP A 547 37.24 -16.27 19.94
N LEU A 548 37.69 -16.12 18.67
CA LEU A 548 37.88 -17.23 17.74
C LEU A 548 39.05 -18.13 18.17
N GLU A 549 38.90 -19.45 18.05
CA GLU A 549 39.81 -20.45 18.62
C GLU A 549 40.39 -21.44 17.58
N GLY A 550 41.43 -22.17 17.97
CA GLY A 550 42.10 -23.16 17.12
C GLY A 550 43.14 -22.58 16.17
N THR A 551 43.44 -23.29 15.08
CA THR A 551 44.52 -22.94 14.14
C THR A 551 44.06 -21.99 13.03
N LEU A 552 44.99 -21.22 12.48
CA LEU A 552 44.78 -20.52 11.21
C LEU A 552 44.52 -21.53 10.07
N PRO A 553 43.42 -21.44 9.31
CA PRO A 553 43.03 -22.45 8.33
C PRO A 553 43.95 -22.47 7.10
N GLU A 554 44.39 -23.66 6.69
CA GLU A 554 45.29 -23.85 5.54
C GLU A 554 44.70 -23.30 4.24
N SER A 555 43.36 -23.31 4.11
CA SER A 555 42.62 -22.84 2.93
C SER A 555 42.89 -21.37 2.55
N ILE A 556 43.47 -20.58 3.45
CA ILE A 556 43.88 -19.19 3.16
C ILE A 556 44.87 -19.13 1.98
N ILE A 557 45.65 -20.19 1.72
CA ILE A 557 46.54 -20.25 0.54
C ILE A 557 45.79 -20.15 -0.80
N ASN A 558 44.51 -20.52 -0.85
CA ASN A 558 43.68 -20.43 -2.05
C ASN A 558 43.26 -18.99 -2.39
N LEU A 559 43.38 -18.06 -1.44
CA LEU A 559 42.94 -16.67 -1.59
C LEU A 559 44.08 -15.86 -2.23
N GLU A 560 44.40 -16.17 -3.49
CA GLU A 560 45.52 -15.57 -4.26
C GLU A 560 45.52 -14.03 -4.28
N ASN A 561 44.34 -13.41 -4.16
CA ASN A 561 44.13 -11.96 -4.21
C ASN A 561 43.98 -11.31 -2.82
N LEU A 562 44.19 -12.05 -1.73
CA LEU A 562 44.07 -11.55 -0.36
C LEU A 562 45.21 -10.59 -0.04
N MET A 563 44.90 -9.29 0.03
CA MET A 563 45.85 -8.22 0.36
C MET A 563 45.88 -7.90 1.86
N VAL A 564 44.77 -8.15 2.57
CA VAL A 564 44.63 -7.87 4.01
C VAL A 564 44.14 -9.10 4.75
N LEU A 565 44.90 -9.58 5.74
CA LEU A 565 44.54 -10.67 6.63
C LEU A 565 44.77 -10.23 8.09
N GLN A 566 43.70 -9.96 8.82
CA GLN A 566 43.74 -9.49 10.21
C GLN A 566 42.96 -10.44 11.11
N VAL A 567 43.68 -11.23 11.91
CA VAL A 567 43.15 -12.23 12.85
C VAL A 567 43.65 -12.02 14.29
N SER A 568 44.32 -10.90 14.56
CA SER A 568 44.92 -10.56 15.85
C SER A 568 43.91 -10.40 17.00
N GLY A 569 44.37 -10.51 18.25
CA GLY A 569 43.50 -10.36 19.43
C GLY A 569 42.40 -11.44 19.57
N ASN A 570 42.60 -12.61 18.95
CA ASN A 570 41.74 -13.80 19.09
C ASN A 570 42.36 -14.82 20.06
N LYS A 571 41.77 -16.01 20.14
CA LYS A 571 42.22 -17.17 20.93
C LYS A 571 42.86 -18.24 20.05
N LEU A 572 43.49 -17.83 18.95
CA LEU A 572 44.12 -18.75 18.00
C LEU A 572 45.43 -19.34 18.56
N VAL A 573 45.69 -20.60 18.22
CA VAL A 573 46.79 -21.41 18.76
C VAL A 573 47.46 -22.27 17.72
N GLY A 574 48.74 -22.57 17.94
CA GLY A 574 49.50 -23.56 17.16
C GLY A 574 50.44 -22.93 16.14
N TYR A 575 50.85 -23.71 15.15
CA TYR A 575 51.80 -23.26 14.13
C TYR A 575 51.08 -22.72 12.88
N ILE A 576 51.63 -21.67 12.28
CA ILE A 576 51.22 -21.22 10.95
C ILE A 576 51.53 -22.34 9.93
N PRO A 577 50.56 -22.77 9.11
CA PRO A 577 50.82 -23.81 8.11
C PRO A 577 51.87 -23.37 7.08
N LYS A 578 52.79 -24.28 6.72
CA LYS A 578 53.90 -24.00 5.77
C LYS A 578 53.41 -23.39 4.45
N MET A 579 52.25 -23.85 3.96
CA MET A 579 51.66 -23.33 2.72
C MET A 579 51.24 -21.86 2.84
N VAL A 580 50.75 -21.43 4.00
CA VAL A 580 50.37 -20.03 4.26
C VAL A 580 51.60 -19.13 4.36
N LEU A 581 52.72 -19.63 4.92
CA LEU A 581 54.02 -18.92 4.90
C LEU A 581 54.57 -18.71 3.47
N SER A 582 54.15 -19.53 2.51
CA SER A 582 54.52 -19.40 1.09
C SER A 582 53.52 -18.59 0.26
N HIS A 583 52.49 -17.98 0.85
CA HIS A 583 51.60 -17.07 0.11
C HIS A 583 52.37 -15.80 -0.31
N PRO A 584 52.25 -15.31 -1.57
CA PRO A 584 52.99 -14.14 -2.04
C PRO A 584 52.84 -12.89 -1.16
N ASN A 585 51.66 -12.71 -0.56
CA ASN A 585 51.33 -11.55 0.26
C ASN A 585 51.62 -11.78 1.76
N TRP A 586 52.25 -12.89 2.16
CA TRP A 586 52.52 -13.20 3.57
C TRP A 586 53.20 -12.04 4.33
N LYS A 587 54.20 -11.38 3.71
CA LYS A 587 54.86 -10.19 4.28
C LYS A 587 53.99 -8.93 4.28
N ILE A 588 53.11 -8.79 3.27
CA ILE A 588 52.21 -7.65 3.08
C ILE A 588 51.09 -7.67 4.13
N TRP A 589 50.68 -8.86 4.59
CA TRP A 589 49.74 -9.02 5.70
C TRP A 589 50.29 -8.55 7.05
N TYR A 590 51.56 -8.19 7.15
CA TYR A 590 52.23 -7.73 8.38
C TYR A 590 52.02 -8.71 9.56
N PRO A 591 52.50 -9.95 9.41
CA PRO A 591 51.97 -11.11 10.12
C PRO A 591 52.27 -11.07 11.62
N GLU A 592 53.42 -10.55 12.04
CA GLU A 592 53.80 -10.44 13.45
C GLU A 592 52.78 -9.62 14.27
N HIS A 593 52.22 -8.55 13.69
CA HIS A 593 51.09 -7.84 14.29
C HIS A 593 49.76 -8.52 13.96
N GLN A 594 49.39 -8.61 12.68
CA GLN A 594 48.02 -8.87 12.27
C GLN A 594 47.59 -10.33 12.42
N ILE A 595 48.55 -11.26 12.63
CA ILE A 595 48.31 -12.70 12.69
C ILE A 595 48.84 -13.31 13.99
N LEU A 596 50.11 -13.09 14.34
CA LEU A 596 50.75 -13.76 15.48
C LEU A 596 50.31 -13.20 16.85
N ASN A 597 49.97 -11.91 16.93
CA ASN A 597 49.54 -11.26 18.17
C ASN A 597 48.12 -11.70 18.57
N GLN A 598 48.00 -12.50 19.64
CA GLN A 598 46.76 -13.11 20.12
C GLN A 598 46.49 -12.71 21.59
N GLN A 599 45.32 -13.05 22.14
CA GLN A 599 44.99 -12.76 23.54
C GLN A 599 46.00 -13.43 24.51
N PRO A 600 46.25 -12.85 25.71
CA PRO A 600 47.21 -13.41 26.67
C PRO A 600 46.96 -14.88 27.00
N GLY A 601 47.98 -15.72 26.81
CA GLY A 601 47.92 -17.17 26.97
C GLY A 601 47.62 -17.96 25.68
N TYR A 602 47.26 -17.27 24.60
CA TYR A 602 47.09 -17.80 23.25
C TYR A 602 48.25 -17.32 22.34
N GLY A 603 48.35 -17.81 21.11
CA GLY A 603 49.46 -17.47 20.23
C GLY A 603 49.60 -18.38 19.01
N LEU A 604 49.79 -17.78 17.85
CA LEU A 604 50.22 -18.46 16.63
C LEU A 604 51.74 -18.33 16.47
N PHE A 605 52.41 -19.40 16.05
CA PHE A 605 53.86 -19.49 16.01
C PHE A 605 54.37 -19.86 14.61
N ILE A 606 55.50 -19.28 14.19
CA ILE A 606 56.20 -19.72 12.97
C ILE A 606 57.18 -20.84 13.35
N SER A 607 57.12 -21.97 12.63
CA SER A 607 58.10 -23.04 12.78
C SER A 607 59.44 -22.61 12.16
N ALA A 608 60.52 -22.60 12.95
CA ALA A 608 61.86 -22.25 12.46
C ALA A 608 62.41 -23.20 11.37
N LYS A 609 61.80 -24.37 11.17
CA LYS A 609 62.10 -25.32 10.07
C LYS A 609 61.36 -25.01 8.77
N ASP A 610 60.39 -24.10 8.84
CA ASP A 610 59.51 -23.72 7.73
C ASP A 610 59.76 -22.29 7.24
N LEU A 611 60.56 -21.52 7.99
CA LEU A 611 61.25 -20.32 7.49
C LEU A 611 62.12 -20.65 6.27
N TYR A 612 62.20 -19.71 5.32
CA TYR A 612 63.25 -19.73 4.30
C TYR A 612 64.61 -19.50 4.96
N VAL A 613 65.64 -20.24 4.53
CA VAL A 613 67.02 -20.12 5.02
C VAL A 613 67.95 -19.87 3.83
N SER A 614 68.65 -18.74 3.81
CA SER A 614 69.65 -18.42 2.78
C SER A 614 70.75 -19.48 2.73
N THR A 615 71.05 -19.90 1.50
CA THR A 615 72.03 -20.93 1.16
C THR A 615 73.29 -20.36 0.51
N ASP A 616 73.20 -19.22 -0.17
CA ASP A 616 74.34 -18.54 -0.80
C ASP A 616 74.62 -17.17 -0.17
N TYR A 617 75.83 -16.99 0.36
CA TYR A 617 76.31 -15.72 0.94
C TYR A 617 77.42 -15.09 0.07
N SER A 618 77.61 -15.55 -1.17
CA SER A 618 78.65 -15.06 -2.09
C SER A 618 78.51 -13.57 -2.45
N MET A 619 77.30 -13.02 -2.32
CA MET A 619 76.98 -11.61 -2.51
C MET A 619 77.03 -10.78 -1.20
N ASP A 620 77.31 -11.38 -0.04
CA ASP A 620 77.43 -10.62 1.22
C ASP A 620 78.68 -9.72 1.19
N GLY A 621 78.48 -8.43 1.40
CA GLY A 621 79.54 -7.42 1.33
C GLY A 621 79.88 -6.98 -0.09
N GLU A 622 79.10 -7.35 -1.12
CA GLU A 622 79.26 -6.81 -2.46
C GLU A 622 78.98 -5.29 -2.45
N VAL A 623 79.99 -4.48 -2.77
CA VAL A 623 79.91 -3.02 -2.83
C VAL A 623 79.81 -2.56 -4.28
N SER A 624 78.78 -1.76 -4.57
CA SER A 624 78.59 -1.07 -5.85
C SER A 624 78.33 0.42 -5.63
N ILE A 625 78.43 1.23 -6.68
CA ILE A 625 78.24 2.68 -6.60
C ILE A 625 77.16 3.06 -7.61
N LEU A 626 76.00 3.50 -7.12
CA LEU A 626 74.86 3.90 -7.94
C LEU A 626 75.04 5.32 -8.49
N GLN A 627 75.68 6.20 -7.73
CA GLN A 627 76.00 7.57 -8.11
C GLN A 627 77.36 7.98 -7.54
N LYS A 628 78.11 8.79 -8.29
CA LYS A 628 79.24 9.57 -7.76
C LYS A 628 78.91 11.04 -7.82
N HIS A 629 79.44 11.80 -6.85
CA HIS A 629 79.41 13.25 -6.89
C HIS A 629 80.12 13.80 -8.15
N THR A 630 79.71 14.99 -8.57
CA THR A 630 80.38 15.79 -9.61
C THR A 630 80.86 17.15 -9.09
N LYS A 631 80.49 17.51 -7.85
CA LYS A 631 80.99 18.69 -7.13
C LYS A 631 81.28 18.37 -5.65
N GLY A 632 82.16 19.16 -5.04
CA GLY A 632 82.58 18.99 -3.66
C GLY A 632 83.41 17.72 -3.41
N ASN A 633 83.47 17.30 -2.14
CA ASN A 633 84.28 16.17 -1.66
C ASN A 633 83.62 14.77 -1.74
N GLY A 634 82.35 14.69 -2.14
CA GLY A 634 81.58 13.44 -2.18
C GLY A 634 81.01 13.00 -0.84
N ILE A 635 79.88 13.62 -0.47
CA ILE A 635 79.08 13.29 0.71
C ILE A 635 78.58 11.85 0.60
N LYS A 636 78.75 11.01 1.63
CA LYS A 636 78.54 9.55 1.50
C LYS A 636 77.21 9.12 2.08
N ILE A 637 76.36 8.58 1.20
CA ILE A 637 75.17 7.81 1.56
C ILE A 637 75.46 6.34 1.25
N VAL A 638 75.20 5.47 2.22
CA VAL A 638 75.29 4.01 2.08
C VAL A 638 73.90 3.42 2.18
N ILE A 639 73.42 2.80 1.11
CA ILE A 639 72.24 1.96 1.12
C ILE A 639 72.69 0.53 1.46
N MET A 640 72.14 -0.01 2.53
CA MET A 640 72.28 -1.40 2.97
C MET A 640 70.92 -1.92 3.43
N GLY A 641 70.79 -3.20 3.79
CA GLY A 641 69.49 -3.67 4.30
C GLY A 641 69.50 -4.92 5.18
N ASP A 642 68.37 -5.16 5.84
CA ASP A 642 68.13 -6.32 6.69
C ASP A 642 66.87 -7.09 6.24
N GLN A 643 66.80 -8.37 6.62
CA GLN A 643 65.73 -9.32 6.25
C GLN A 643 65.65 -9.66 4.74
N PHE A 644 66.61 -9.21 3.93
CA PHE A 644 66.80 -9.62 2.54
C PHE A 644 67.64 -10.90 2.47
N VAL A 645 67.12 -11.95 1.83
CA VAL A 645 67.79 -13.25 1.69
C VAL A 645 68.57 -13.36 0.38
N ASP A 646 69.34 -14.43 0.20
CA ASP A 646 70.17 -14.69 -1.00
C ASP A 646 69.41 -14.53 -2.32
N THR A 647 68.15 -14.96 -2.35
CA THR A 647 67.22 -14.85 -3.47
C THR A 647 66.69 -13.43 -3.73
N ASP A 648 66.73 -12.52 -2.75
CA ASP A 648 66.39 -11.09 -2.95
C ASP A 648 67.55 -10.30 -3.61
N MET A 649 68.77 -10.84 -3.53
CA MET A 649 70.04 -10.15 -3.83
C MET A 649 70.56 -10.32 -5.27
N VAL A 650 69.87 -11.17 -6.06
CA VAL A 650 70.15 -11.36 -7.49
C VAL A 650 70.06 -10.03 -8.25
N SER A 651 70.76 -9.89 -9.39
CA SER A 651 70.72 -8.62 -10.13
C SER A 651 69.33 -8.37 -10.73
N GLY A 652 68.82 -7.16 -10.55
CA GLY A 652 67.41 -6.81 -10.82
C GLY A 652 66.41 -7.39 -9.79
N GLY A 653 66.89 -8.01 -8.71
CA GLY A 653 66.07 -8.55 -7.63
C GLY A 653 65.44 -7.46 -6.76
N LEU A 654 64.69 -7.90 -5.73
CA LEU A 654 63.95 -7.00 -4.84
C LEU A 654 64.87 -5.97 -4.18
N TYR A 655 66.05 -6.40 -3.70
CA TYR A 655 66.97 -5.52 -3.01
C TYR A 655 67.55 -4.42 -3.92
N GLU A 656 68.08 -4.80 -5.08
CA GLU A 656 68.66 -3.85 -6.05
C GLU A 656 67.60 -2.87 -6.59
N THR A 657 66.35 -3.34 -6.74
CA THR A 657 65.20 -2.51 -7.14
C THR A 657 64.86 -1.47 -6.07
N LYS A 658 64.68 -1.89 -4.81
CA LYS A 658 64.33 -0.98 -3.71
C LYS A 658 65.47 -0.01 -3.36
N ALA A 659 66.72 -0.39 -3.54
CA ALA A 659 67.86 0.54 -3.44
C ALA A 659 67.82 1.66 -4.49
N LYS A 660 67.43 1.35 -5.73
CA LYS A 660 67.29 2.36 -6.81
C LYS A 660 66.09 3.27 -6.59
N GLU A 661 64.93 2.71 -6.21
CA GLU A 661 63.76 3.51 -5.80
C GLU A 661 64.13 4.48 -4.66
N THR A 662 64.86 3.99 -3.65
CA THR A 662 65.34 4.80 -2.52
C THR A 662 66.20 5.97 -2.97
N MET A 663 67.16 5.75 -3.87
CA MET A 663 68.02 6.82 -4.39
C MET A 663 67.21 7.90 -5.11
N GLU A 664 66.26 7.51 -5.99
CA GLU A 664 65.43 8.48 -6.71
C GLU A 664 64.44 9.20 -5.78
N HIS A 665 63.89 8.52 -4.76
CA HIS A 665 63.05 9.12 -3.73
C HIS A 665 63.83 10.13 -2.87
N TYR A 666 65.04 9.79 -2.43
CA TYR A 666 65.90 10.65 -1.61
C TYR A 666 66.27 11.97 -2.30
N PHE A 667 66.33 11.99 -3.63
CA PHE A 667 66.58 13.20 -4.44
C PHE A 667 65.34 13.72 -5.20
N SER A 668 64.12 13.35 -4.78
CA SER A 668 62.89 13.80 -5.46
C SER A 668 62.30 15.13 -4.97
N ILE A 669 62.68 15.59 -3.77
CA ILE A 669 62.21 16.84 -3.17
C ILE A 669 63.37 17.78 -2.80
N GLU A 670 63.06 19.07 -2.66
CA GLU A 670 64.06 20.08 -2.31
C GLU A 670 64.37 20.09 -0.80
N PRO A 671 65.63 20.34 -0.39
CA PRO A 671 66.75 20.82 -1.21
C PRO A 671 67.60 19.69 -1.83
N PHE A 672 67.33 18.42 -1.52
CA PHE A 672 68.15 17.28 -1.95
C PHE A 672 68.20 17.13 -3.48
N LYS A 673 67.05 17.32 -4.13
CA LYS A 673 66.90 17.38 -5.59
C LYS A 673 67.91 18.33 -6.24
N SER A 674 68.06 19.55 -5.74
CA SER A 674 69.07 20.52 -6.22
C SER A 674 70.50 20.28 -5.69
N LEU A 675 70.68 19.52 -4.61
CA LEU A 675 72.00 19.16 -4.03
C LEU A 675 72.57 17.82 -4.53
N ARG A 676 71.82 17.07 -5.34
CA ARG A 676 72.13 15.68 -5.75
C ARG A 676 73.56 15.46 -6.25
N GLU A 677 74.14 16.45 -6.92
CA GLU A 677 75.51 16.43 -7.47
C GLU A 677 76.64 16.40 -6.42
N LEU A 678 76.34 16.62 -5.14
CA LEU A 678 77.31 16.58 -4.03
C LEU A 678 77.53 15.18 -3.45
N PHE A 679 76.69 14.20 -3.81
CA PHE A 679 76.57 12.92 -3.12
C PHE A 679 77.15 11.72 -3.89
N ASP A 680 77.96 10.92 -3.21
CA ASP A 680 78.24 9.52 -3.53
C ASP A 680 77.12 8.65 -2.95
N VAL A 681 76.48 7.82 -3.78
CA VAL A 681 75.51 6.80 -3.34
C VAL A 681 76.13 5.43 -3.53
N ILE A 682 76.46 4.81 -2.41
CA ILE A 682 77.08 3.49 -2.31
C ILE A 682 76.00 2.48 -1.96
N LEU A 683 75.99 1.33 -2.63
CA LEU A 683 75.08 0.22 -2.36
C LEU A 683 75.89 -0.99 -1.88
N ILE A 684 75.58 -1.50 -0.69
CA ILE A 684 76.19 -2.70 -0.11
C ILE A 684 75.12 -3.79 -0.02
N LYS A 685 75.39 -4.99 -0.52
CA LYS A 685 74.52 -6.16 -0.31
C LYS A 685 74.82 -6.84 1.03
N THR A 686 73.78 -7.22 1.75
CA THR A 686 73.85 -7.68 3.15
C THR A 686 72.90 -8.86 3.38
N VAL A 687 73.42 -10.08 3.27
CA VAL A 687 72.60 -11.30 3.15
C VAL A 687 72.13 -11.76 4.54
N SER A 688 70.83 -11.67 4.78
CA SER A 688 70.18 -12.23 5.97
C SER A 688 70.01 -13.74 5.84
N LYS A 689 70.07 -14.46 6.97
CA LYS A 689 69.85 -15.91 7.00
C LYS A 689 68.37 -16.27 6.86
N ASN A 690 67.47 -15.48 7.42
CA ASN A 690 66.02 -15.61 7.26
C ASN A 690 65.40 -14.29 6.78
N ASN A 691 64.22 -14.36 6.15
CA ASN A 691 63.47 -13.20 5.67
C ASN A 691 62.24 -12.83 6.52
N GLN A 692 62.09 -13.36 7.74
CA GLN A 692 60.97 -13.08 8.65
C GLN A 692 61.51 -12.49 9.97
N MET A 693 60.71 -11.69 10.68
CA MET A 693 61.18 -10.94 11.85
C MET A 693 61.43 -11.83 13.08
N SER A 694 60.89 -13.07 13.07
CA SER A 694 61.19 -14.11 14.06
C SER A 694 62.43 -14.96 13.74
N GLY A 695 63.24 -14.57 12.75
CA GLY A 695 64.40 -15.33 12.26
C GLY A 695 65.76 -14.69 12.55
N GLU A 696 66.83 -15.31 12.06
CA GLU A 696 68.19 -14.76 12.12
C GLU A 696 68.44 -13.81 10.93
N THR A 697 68.59 -12.53 11.21
CA THR A 697 68.78 -11.48 10.19
C THR A 697 70.22 -10.93 10.19
N ALA A 698 70.63 -10.24 9.11
CA ALA A 698 71.97 -9.68 8.95
C ALA A 698 72.32 -8.67 10.06
N PHE A 699 71.39 -7.81 10.48
CA PHE A 699 71.58 -6.82 11.56
C PHE A 699 70.75 -7.09 12.82
N SER A 700 70.19 -8.30 12.92
CA SER A 700 69.48 -8.81 14.08
C SER A 700 68.33 -7.91 14.53
N THR A 701 67.62 -7.32 13.57
CA THR A 701 66.49 -6.40 13.80
C THR A 701 65.39 -7.09 14.61
N LYS A 702 64.88 -6.41 15.65
CA LYS A 702 63.79 -6.86 16.53
C LYS A 702 62.70 -5.81 16.60
N PHE A 703 61.53 -6.21 17.07
CA PHE A 703 60.38 -5.34 17.27
C PHE A 703 59.76 -5.56 18.64
N GLU A 704 59.50 -4.46 19.33
CA GLU A 704 58.48 -4.42 20.38
C GLU A 704 57.20 -3.84 19.79
N PHE A 705 56.06 -4.38 20.23
CA PHE A 705 54.74 -3.94 19.82
C PHE A 705 54.00 -3.38 21.04
N ASN A 706 53.32 -2.25 20.88
CA ASN A 706 52.48 -1.68 21.93
C ASN A 706 51.21 -2.55 22.16
N GLN A 707 50.42 -2.18 23.17
CA GLN A 707 49.13 -2.82 23.48
C GLN A 707 48.09 -2.78 22.34
N TRP A 708 48.29 -1.95 21.32
CA TRP A 708 47.48 -1.83 20.11
C TRP A 708 48.09 -2.55 18.90
N GLY A 709 49.20 -3.29 19.11
CA GLY A 709 49.91 -4.05 18.08
C GLY A 709 50.67 -3.20 17.05
N SER A 710 50.71 -1.87 17.17
CA SER A 710 51.65 -1.06 16.40
C SER A 710 53.08 -1.31 16.93
N VAL A 711 54.09 -1.22 16.07
CA VAL A 711 55.49 -1.23 16.53
C VAL A 711 55.70 -0.04 17.45
N SER A 712 56.10 -0.30 18.69
CA SER A 712 56.46 0.72 19.68
C SER A 712 57.93 1.09 19.60
N TYR A 713 58.77 0.11 19.23
CA TYR A 713 60.20 0.28 19.06
C TYR A 713 60.71 -0.80 18.12
N SER A 714 61.68 -0.46 17.28
CA SER A 714 62.40 -1.41 16.44
C SER A 714 63.89 -1.29 16.70
N ASP A 715 64.51 -2.36 17.17
CA ASP A 715 65.91 -2.38 17.60
C ASP A 715 66.79 -3.00 16.52
N ILE A 716 67.94 -2.40 16.22
CA ILE A 716 68.91 -2.90 15.24
C ILE A 716 70.27 -2.96 15.93
N ASP A 717 71.04 -4.03 15.71
CA ASP A 717 72.41 -4.13 16.23
C ASP A 717 73.32 -3.14 15.49
N THR A 718 73.30 -1.91 15.97
CA THR A 718 73.99 -0.75 15.41
C THR A 718 75.50 -0.95 15.45
N GLN A 719 76.02 -1.55 16.52
CA GLN A 719 77.44 -1.89 16.60
C GLN A 719 77.86 -2.95 15.57
N LYS A 720 76.98 -3.92 15.26
CA LYS A 720 77.20 -4.90 14.20
C LYS A 720 77.14 -4.23 12.82
N CYS A 721 76.24 -3.26 12.62
CA CYS A 721 76.18 -2.42 11.42
C CYS A 721 77.48 -1.60 11.22
N GLU A 722 77.92 -0.84 12.23
CA GLU A 722 79.18 -0.08 12.21
C GLU A 722 80.40 -0.95 11.89
N LYS A 723 80.57 -2.06 12.61
CA LYS A 723 81.69 -3.00 12.41
C LYS A 723 81.66 -3.65 11.04
N TYR A 724 80.47 -3.86 10.47
CA TYR A 724 80.30 -4.35 9.10
C TYR A 724 80.70 -3.26 8.09
N LEU A 725 80.26 -2.01 8.27
CA LEU A 725 80.55 -0.88 7.39
C LEU A 725 82.05 -0.56 7.33
N LEU A 726 82.71 -0.40 8.47
CA LEU A 726 84.16 -0.16 8.58
C LEU A 726 84.96 -1.22 7.81
N ARG A 727 84.59 -2.50 8.00
CA ARG A 727 85.22 -3.65 7.34
C ARG A 727 84.97 -3.68 5.83
N THR A 728 83.71 -3.54 5.42
CA THR A 728 83.26 -3.74 4.03
C THR A 728 83.63 -2.56 3.12
N LEU A 729 83.67 -1.33 3.65
CA LEU A 729 84.19 -0.15 2.95
C LEU A 729 85.72 0.01 3.09
N ASN A 730 86.36 -0.76 3.98
CA ASN A 730 87.79 -0.67 4.32
C ASN A 730 88.21 0.75 4.74
N ILE A 731 87.52 1.29 5.76
CA ILE A 731 87.71 2.63 6.33
C ILE A 731 87.84 2.56 7.85
N ASN A 732 88.45 3.58 8.45
CA ASN A 732 88.82 3.60 9.88
C ASN A 732 87.85 4.38 10.77
N SER A 733 86.91 5.13 10.20
CA SER A 733 85.83 5.82 10.93
C SER A 733 84.61 6.01 10.01
N LEU A 734 83.49 6.46 10.57
CA LEU A 734 82.20 6.63 9.88
C LEU A 734 81.70 8.08 9.89
N ASP A 735 82.56 9.03 10.24
CA ASP A 735 82.26 10.46 10.36
C ASP A 735 81.47 10.99 9.15
N ASN A 736 80.28 11.54 9.40
CA ASN A 736 79.38 12.09 8.39
C ASN A 736 78.97 11.12 7.25
N ILE A 737 79.09 9.80 7.45
CA ILE A 737 78.44 8.81 6.60
C ILE A 737 76.99 8.64 7.05
N GLN A 738 76.05 8.81 6.13
CA GLN A 738 74.68 8.38 6.34
C GLN A 738 74.50 6.93 5.88
N VAL A 739 73.80 6.14 6.69
CA VAL A 739 73.25 4.85 6.29
C VAL A 739 71.74 4.98 6.08
N ILE A 740 71.25 4.42 4.98
CA ILE A 740 69.83 4.15 4.77
C ILE A 740 69.66 2.63 4.84
N MET A 741 69.07 2.17 5.94
CA MET A 741 68.85 0.74 6.22
C MET A 741 67.49 0.34 5.69
N LEU A 742 67.47 -0.29 4.51
CA LEU A 742 66.25 -0.88 3.96
C LEU A 742 65.86 -2.13 4.77
N GLN A 743 64.59 -2.27 5.09
CA GLN A 743 64.11 -3.44 5.82
C GLN A 743 63.04 -4.17 5.01
N ASN A 744 63.23 -5.47 4.75
CA ASN A 744 62.31 -6.28 3.95
C ASN A 744 61.01 -6.68 4.70
N PHE A 745 60.34 -5.72 5.33
CA PHE A 745 59.00 -5.85 5.89
C PHE A 745 58.17 -4.57 5.66
N TYR A 746 56.87 -4.65 5.90
CA TYR A 746 55.86 -3.70 5.43
C TYR A 746 55.18 -3.04 6.65
N THR A 747 55.50 -1.79 6.94
CA THR A 747 54.90 -1.00 8.03
C THR A 747 54.98 0.50 7.72
N GLU A 748 54.35 1.32 8.57
CA GLU A 748 54.48 2.78 8.61
C GLU A 748 55.32 3.26 9.81
N SER A 749 55.68 2.37 10.74
CA SER A 749 56.54 2.69 11.89
C SER A 749 58.02 2.60 11.53
N SER A 750 58.75 3.69 11.71
CA SER A 750 60.19 3.83 11.43
C SER A 750 60.91 4.60 12.54
N PHE A 751 62.22 4.78 12.39
CA PHE A 751 63.06 5.61 13.25
C PHE A 751 64.42 5.89 12.61
N ALA A 752 65.13 6.90 13.11
CA ALA A 752 66.53 7.18 12.77
C ALA A 752 67.42 7.16 14.02
N ILE A 753 68.59 6.55 13.89
CA ILE A 753 69.66 6.56 14.89
C ILE A 753 70.63 7.67 14.49
N LEU A 754 70.85 8.63 15.39
CA LEU A 754 71.64 9.84 15.12
C LEU A 754 72.82 9.95 16.08
N ASN A 755 74.05 10.00 15.57
CA ASN A 755 75.21 10.42 16.36
C ASN A 755 75.55 11.88 16.05
N PHE A 756 75.11 12.78 16.92
CA PHE A 756 75.38 14.22 16.82
C PHE A 756 76.86 14.60 17.06
N GLU A 757 77.76 13.66 17.43
CA GLU A 757 79.17 13.98 17.71
C GLU A 757 80.10 13.81 16.49
N ASP A 758 79.95 12.72 15.71
CA ASP A 758 80.69 12.47 14.46
C ASP A 758 79.85 12.71 13.19
N GLY A 759 78.53 12.90 13.33
CA GLY A 759 77.59 13.08 12.24
C GLY A 759 77.21 11.78 11.50
N PHE A 760 77.54 10.62 12.04
CA PHE A 760 77.07 9.31 11.56
C PHE A 760 75.57 9.14 11.85
N SER A 761 74.86 8.44 10.97
CA SER A 761 73.44 8.12 11.17
C SER A 761 73.00 6.83 10.49
N ILE A 762 71.93 6.22 11.02
CA ILE A 762 71.22 5.10 10.40
C ILE A 762 69.73 5.43 10.34
N ALA A 763 69.22 5.77 9.16
CA ALA A 763 67.80 5.94 8.90
C ALA A 763 67.16 4.58 8.57
N ASN A 764 66.25 4.09 9.40
CA ASN A 764 65.62 2.79 9.20
C ASN A 764 64.36 2.92 8.33
N CYS A 765 64.39 2.29 7.16
CA CYS A 765 63.40 2.47 6.08
C CYS A 765 62.75 1.13 5.69
N PRO A 766 61.68 0.70 6.40
CA PRO A 766 60.78 -0.36 5.94
C PRO A 766 60.20 -0.09 4.55
N LEU A 767 59.83 -1.13 3.80
CA LEU A 767 59.34 -1.00 2.42
C LEU A 767 57.93 -0.37 2.27
N GLY A 768 57.34 0.11 3.37
CA GLY A 768 55.99 0.70 3.42
C GLY A 768 54.87 -0.33 3.30
N VAL A 769 53.63 0.06 3.62
CA VAL A 769 52.41 -0.70 3.33
C VAL A 769 51.86 -0.27 1.96
N TYR A 770 51.06 -1.13 1.30
CA TYR A 770 50.33 -0.75 0.08
C TYR A 770 49.13 0.15 0.38
N ASP A 771 49.30 1.47 0.28
CA ASP A 771 48.21 2.44 0.14
C ASP A 771 48.54 3.51 -0.93
N ASN A 772 47.49 4.20 -1.39
CA ASN A 772 47.43 5.12 -2.52
C ASN A 772 48.43 6.30 -2.42
N ASP A 773 48.74 6.74 -1.20
CA ASP A 773 49.71 7.81 -0.95
C ASP A 773 51.14 7.28 -0.66
N ASN A 774 51.44 5.99 -0.91
CA ASN A 774 52.78 5.37 -0.83
C ASN A 774 53.61 5.79 0.42
N PRO A 775 53.52 5.06 1.55
CA PRO A 775 54.30 5.38 2.74
C PRO A 775 55.82 5.27 2.53
N PHE A 776 56.32 4.37 1.67
CA PHE A 776 57.78 4.17 1.49
C PHE A 776 58.53 5.47 1.15
N ILE A 777 58.04 6.24 0.17
CA ILE A 777 58.65 7.54 -0.18
C ILE A 777 58.59 8.54 0.99
N PHE A 778 57.52 8.53 1.80
CA PHE A 778 57.45 9.36 3.00
C PHE A 778 58.48 8.94 4.05
N LEU A 779 58.71 7.63 4.26
CA LEU A 779 59.74 7.15 5.20
C LEU A 779 61.15 7.57 4.74
N ILE A 780 61.46 7.53 3.44
CA ILE A 780 62.73 8.07 2.92
C ILE A 780 62.85 9.58 3.21
N HIS A 781 61.78 10.35 2.97
CA HIS A 781 61.79 11.80 3.20
C HIS A 781 61.89 12.16 4.68
N HIS A 782 61.22 11.42 5.56
CA HIS A 782 61.19 11.70 6.99
C HIS A 782 62.47 11.23 7.69
N GLU A 783 62.80 9.94 7.54
CA GLU A 783 63.91 9.30 8.26
C GLU A 783 65.25 9.57 7.61
N ALA A 784 65.37 9.40 6.28
CA ALA A 784 66.66 9.53 5.61
C ALA A 784 66.98 11.00 5.31
N ASN A 785 66.07 11.74 4.67
CA ASN A 785 66.32 13.14 4.36
C ASN A 785 66.23 14.03 5.61
N GLY A 786 65.18 13.86 6.44
CA GLY A 786 64.90 14.70 7.60
C GLY A 786 65.85 14.45 8.78
N HIS A 787 65.64 13.35 9.51
CA HIS A 787 66.47 13.02 10.67
C HIS A 787 67.90 12.64 10.26
N GLY A 788 68.07 11.62 9.43
CA GLY A 788 69.36 10.98 9.16
C GLY A 788 70.39 11.89 8.48
N PHE A 789 69.98 12.74 7.54
CA PHE A 789 70.89 13.71 6.91
C PHE A 789 70.79 15.11 7.53
N GLY A 790 69.57 15.63 7.68
CA GLY A 790 69.33 16.99 8.16
C GLY A 790 69.54 17.17 9.66
N PHE A 791 69.55 16.09 10.44
CA PHE A 791 69.54 16.11 11.91
C PHE A 791 68.41 17.03 12.44
N LEU A 792 67.25 16.95 11.77
CA LEU A 792 66.01 17.63 12.15
C LEU A 792 65.29 16.85 13.24
N LEU A 793 64.39 17.51 13.97
CA LEU A 793 63.52 16.89 14.96
C LEU A 793 62.06 16.86 14.50
N ASP A 794 61.26 16.03 15.16
CA ASP A 794 59.82 15.91 14.90
C ASP A 794 59.08 17.23 15.11
N GLU A 795 58.22 17.56 14.16
CA GLU A 795 57.31 18.70 14.22
C GLU A 795 55.87 18.28 14.61
N TYR A 796 55.56 16.98 14.65
CA TYR A 796 54.30 16.47 15.22
C TYR A 796 54.45 16.19 16.72
N LEU A 797 53.33 15.95 17.40
CA LEU A 797 53.33 15.57 18.82
C LEU A 797 53.53 14.06 18.95
N THR A 798 54.62 13.64 19.58
CA THR A 798 54.90 12.22 19.89
C THR A 798 54.34 11.79 21.26
N GLY A 799 53.90 12.74 22.10
CA GLY A 799 53.58 12.51 23.51
C GLY A 799 52.33 13.21 24.06
N ALA A 800 52.21 13.19 25.39
CA ALA A 800 51.10 13.78 26.14
C ALA A 800 51.21 15.32 26.24
N ASP A 801 50.28 15.97 26.97
CA ASP A 801 50.27 17.43 27.19
C ASP A 801 51.41 17.90 28.14
N LEU A 802 52.67 17.66 27.76
CA LEU A 802 53.90 17.98 28.49
C LEU A 802 54.45 19.38 28.18
N GLU A 803 55.19 19.93 29.15
CA GLU A 803 55.92 21.20 29.07
C GLU A 803 57.43 20.94 29.08
N ILE A 804 58.19 21.68 28.24
CA ILE A 804 59.65 21.56 28.10
C ILE A 804 60.40 21.89 29.41
N THR A 805 61.43 21.10 29.74
CA THR A 805 62.30 21.32 30.91
C THR A 805 63.50 22.23 30.61
N GLU A 806 64.19 22.69 31.66
CA GLU A 806 65.45 23.43 31.50
C GLU A 806 66.59 22.55 30.98
N GLU A 807 66.51 21.23 31.12
CA GLU A 807 67.49 20.28 30.60
C GLU A 807 67.30 20.06 29.09
N ASP A 808 66.06 19.99 28.62
CA ASP A 808 65.72 19.89 27.20
C ASP A 808 66.21 21.13 26.42
N LYS A 809 66.00 22.35 26.97
CA LYS A 809 66.48 23.61 26.36
C LYS A 809 67.99 23.59 26.13
N LYS A 810 68.77 23.20 27.15
CA LYS A 810 70.23 23.07 27.05
C LYS A 810 70.66 22.02 26.01
N SER A 811 69.84 21.01 25.75
CA SER A 811 70.09 20.04 24.67
C SER A 811 69.82 20.67 23.30
N ILE A 812 68.70 21.37 23.15
CA ILE A 812 68.35 22.10 21.91
C ILE A 812 69.42 23.16 21.59
N ASP A 813 69.89 23.93 22.57
CA ASP A 813 71.00 24.88 22.44
C ASP A 813 72.27 24.21 21.86
N LYS A 814 72.67 23.08 22.46
CA LYS A 814 73.87 22.30 22.08
C LYS A 814 73.76 21.71 20.66
N ASP A 815 72.55 21.40 20.21
CA ASP A 815 72.29 20.93 18.85
C ASP A 815 72.26 22.10 17.85
N HIS A 816 71.65 23.22 18.23
CA HIS A 816 71.65 24.47 17.45
C HIS A 816 73.06 25.01 17.23
N GLU A 817 73.96 24.93 18.22
CA GLU A 817 75.40 25.26 18.10
C GLU A 817 76.10 24.50 16.95
N LYS A 818 75.63 23.29 16.63
CA LYS A 818 76.16 22.44 15.55
C LYS A 818 75.42 22.61 14.22
N GLY A 819 74.31 23.36 14.19
CA GLY A 819 73.41 23.47 13.04
C GLY A 819 72.43 22.30 12.91
N PHE A 820 72.17 21.58 14.01
CA PHE A 820 71.18 20.51 14.12
C PHE A 820 69.90 21.02 14.81
N SER A 821 68.81 20.24 14.81
CA SER A 821 67.54 20.58 15.48
C SER A 821 66.90 21.91 15.03
N CYS A 822 67.34 22.45 13.89
CA CYS A 822 67.11 23.84 13.44
C CYS A 822 65.70 24.11 12.86
N ASN A 823 64.81 23.12 12.85
CA ASN A 823 63.41 23.26 12.44
C ASN A 823 62.43 23.43 13.62
N ILE A 824 62.94 23.28 14.86
CA ILE A 824 62.21 23.59 16.10
C ILE A 824 62.99 24.60 16.96
N ASP A 825 62.29 25.29 17.83
CA ASP A 825 62.85 26.27 18.77
C ASP A 825 61.95 26.34 20.02
N TYR A 826 62.51 26.66 21.19
CA TYR A 826 61.74 26.94 22.40
C TYR A 826 61.50 28.45 22.64
N ILE A 827 62.16 29.31 21.86
CA ILE A 827 61.97 30.75 21.85
C ILE A 827 60.66 31.09 21.10
N SER A 828 59.81 31.90 21.72
CA SER A 828 58.49 32.30 21.18
C SER A 828 58.44 33.72 20.62
N ASP A 829 59.54 34.49 20.71
CA ASP A 829 59.56 35.86 20.19
C ASP A 829 59.95 35.91 18.71
N SER A 830 59.15 36.61 17.91
CA SER A 830 59.31 36.71 16.46
C SER A 830 60.55 37.47 16.00
N ASP A 831 61.22 38.19 16.89
CA ASP A 831 62.50 38.81 16.57
C ASP A 831 63.72 37.91 16.86
N GLU A 832 63.62 37.00 17.83
CA GLU A 832 64.72 36.18 18.35
C GLU A 832 64.71 34.71 17.87
N ILE A 833 63.55 34.15 17.53
CA ILE A 833 63.40 32.76 17.08
C ILE A 833 64.29 32.44 15.86
N LEU A 834 64.81 31.22 15.77
CA LEU A 834 65.84 30.78 14.82
C LEU A 834 65.52 31.04 13.33
N TRP A 835 64.23 31.04 12.97
CA TRP A 835 63.72 31.36 11.63
C TRP A 835 63.08 32.75 11.47
N SER A 836 63.28 33.66 12.43
CA SER A 836 62.79 35.05 12.40
C SER A 836 63.12 35.77 11.08
N LYS A 837 64.28 35.50 10.48
CA LYS A 837 64.68 36.01 9.16
C LYS A 837 63.71 35.65 8.02
N PHE A 838 63.12 34.45 8.03
CA PHE A 838 62.13 34.02 7.04
C PHE A 838 60.75 34.64 7.31
N ILE A 839 60.40 34.88 8.58
CA ILE A 839 59.19 35.64 8.96
C ILE A 839 59.29 37.11 8.49
N LYS A 840 60.51 37.63 8.34
CA LYS A 840 60.80 39.02 7.94
C LYS A 840 61.04 39.20 6.43
N ASP A 841 61.09 38.12 5.64
CA ASP A 841 61.38 38.15 4.20
C ASP A 841 60.14 37.80 3.39
N SER A 842 59.56 38.80 2.72
CA SER A 842 58.36 38.64 1.89
C SER A 842 58.49 37.67 0.72
N ARG A 843 59.72 37.24 0.38
CA ARG A 843 59.98 36.14 -0.56
C ARG A 843 59.48 34.78 -0.07
N TYR A 844 59.10 34.68 1.22
CA TYR A 844 58.60 33.50 1.91
C TYR A 844 57.14 33.59 2.39
N ASP A 845 56.45 34.73 2.21
CA ASP A 845 55.06 34.95 2.69
C ASP A 845 54.09 33.81 2.31
N SER A 846 54.27 33.24 1.12
CA SER A 846 53.42 32.18 0.58
C SER A 846 53.62 30.81 1.25
N GLU A 847 54.70 30.61 2.02
CA GLU A 847 54.90 29.38 2.81
C GLU A 847 54.13 29.39 4.13
N ARG A 848 53.60 30.55 4.57
CA ARG A 848 52.92 30.74 5.87
C ARG A 848 53.82 30.38 7.07
N ILE A 849 55.10 30.77 6.99
CA ILE A 849 56.05 30.59 8.09
C ILE A 849 55.66 31.48 9.27
N GLY A 850 55.69 30.93 10.48
CA GLY A 850 55.29 31.62 11.70
C GLY A 850 55.77 30.90 12.96
N ILE A 851 55.04 31.07 14.05
CA ILE A 851 55.36 30.46 15.35
C ILE A 851 54.17 29.60 15.76
N TYR A 852 54.33 28.28 15.59
CA TYR A 852 53.29 27.29 15.83
C TYR A 852 53.66 26.41 17.02
N GLU A 853 52.89 26.49 18.11
CA GLU A 853 53.16 25.74 19.33
C GLU A 853 52.89 24.23 19.17
N GLY A 854 53.73 23.43 19.83
CA GLY A 854 53.74 21.98 19.80
C GLY A 854 54.70 21.42 18.75
N ALA A 855 55.72 20.69 19.21
CA ALA A 855 56.65 19.93 18.38
C ALA A 855 57.37 18.85 19.22
N GLY A 856 57.73 17.74 18.58
CA GLY A 856 58.32 16.57 19.21
C GLY A 856 57.53 16.09 20.43
N SER A 857 58.25 15.80 21.51
CA SER A 857 57.68 15.25 22.75
C SER A 857 56.92 16.26 23.63
N SER A 858 56.86 17.54 23.26
CA SER A 858 56.25 18.60 24.08
C SER A 858 55.06 19.29 23.37
N SER A 859 53.93 19.37 24.06
CA SER A 859 52.73 20.05 23.53
C SER A 859 52.77 21.58 23.66
N LYS A 860 53.71 22.10 24.47
CA LYS A 860 53.83 23.50 24.87
C LYS A 860 55.29 23.93 24.98
N GLY A 861 55.56 25.21 24.74
CA GLY A 861 56.89 25.80 24.94
C GLY A 861 57.98 25.33 23.95
N ILE A 862 57.61 24.47 22.99
CA ILE A 862 58.38 24.22 21.77
C ILE A 862 57.51 24.64 20.59
N TYR A 863 58.14 25.26 19.60
CA TYR A 863 57.53 25.83 18.41
C TYR A 863 58.14 25.22 17.16
N ARG A 864 57.35 25.21 16.08
CA ARG A 864 57.75 24.85 14.71
C ARG A 864 57.43 25.95 13.72
N ALA A 865 58.08 25.91 12.57
CA ALA A 865 57.99 26.96 11.56
C ALA A 865 56.66 27.01 10.79
N THR A 866 55.98 25.88 10.59
CA THR A 866 54.79 25.76 9.72
C THR A 866 53.73 24.83 10.30
N GLU A 867 52.47 24.94 9.84
CA GLU A 867 51.37 24.07 10.30
C GLU A 867 51.61 22.59 9.99
N THR A 868 52.29 22.34 8.87
CA THR A 868 52.54 21.05 8.20
C THR A 868 53.94 21.08 7.57
N SER A 869 54.59 19.92 7.46
CA SER A 869 55.88 19.67 6.79
C SER A 869 56.10 18.15 6.64
N VAL A 870 57.20 17.72 6.01
CA VAL A 870 57.69 16.33 6.10
C VAL A 870 57.89 15.90 7.57
N MET A 871 58.42 16.78 8.42
CA MET A 871 58.68 16.48 9.84
C MET A 871 57.43 16.49 10.71
N ASN A 872 56.26 16.89 10.19
CA ASN A 872 54.98 16.95 10.90
C ASN A 872 54.00 15.82 10.50
N ILE A 873 54.44 14.85 9.67
CA ILE A 873 53.57 13.87 8.99
C ILE A 873 52.45 14.58 8.18
N GLY A 874 52.79 15.77 7.65
CA GLY A 874 51.84 16.68 7.02
C GLY A 874 51.56 16.36 5.55
N PHE A 875 50.33 16.62 5.10
CA PHE A 875 49.84 16.32 3.75
C PHE A 875 50.64 16.97 2.60
N LEU A 876 51.46 17.99 2.88
CA LEU A 876 52.30 18.65 1.86
C LEU A 876 53.48 17.78 1.39
N ARG A 877 54.05 16.95 2.29
CA ARG A 877 55.30 16.21 2.06
C ARG A 877 56.43 17.05 1.44
N GLN A 878 56.59 18.28 1.94
CA GLN A 878 57.74 19.16 1.63
C GLN A 878 58.42 19.64 2.92
N PHE A 879 59.71 19.93 2.85
CA PHE A 879 60.46 20.57 3.94
C PHE A 879 60.14 22.07 3.99
N ASN A 880 59.94 22.63 5.19
CA ASN A 880 59.77 24.07 5.38
C ASN A 880 61.12 24.81 5.21
N ALA A 881 61.11 26.11 4.92
CA ALA A 881 62.34 26.85 4.64
C ALA A 881 63.47 26.70 5.69
N PRO A 882 63.21 26.66 7.02
CA PRO A 882 64.26 26.41 8.02
C PRO A 882 64.89 25.02 7.91
N SER A 883 64.08 23.97 7.66
CA SER A 883 64.59 22.63 7.35
C SER A 883 65.46 22.65 6.10
N ARG A 884 65.01 23.30 5.01
CA ARG A 884 65.76 23.40 3.75
C ARG A 884 67.08 24.17 3.93
N GLU A 885 67.10 25.20 4.78
CA GLU A 885 68.30 25.96 5.15
C GLU A 885 69.31 25.11 5.94
N ALA A 886 68.85 24.34 6.94
CA ALA A 886 69.70 23.49 7.76
C ALA A 886 70.37 22.39 6.92
N ILE A 887 69.58 21.69 6.11
CA ILE A 887 70.07 20.68 5.16
C ILE A 887 71.07 21.29 4.17
N TYR A 888 70.77 22.47 3.60
CA TYR A 888 71.68 23.17 2.70
C TYR A 888 73.03 23.51 3.37
N LYS A 889 73.00 24.09 4.58
CA LYS A 889 74.22 24.41 5.35
C LYS A 889 75.06 23.17 5.60
N ARG A 890 74.44 22.06 6.03
CA ARG A 890 75.14 20.80 6.28
C ARG A 890 75.75 20.23 4.99
N ALA A 891 74.97 20.16 3.91
CA ALA A 891 75.47 19.66 2.62
C ALA A 891 76.64 20.49 2.08
N MET A 892 76.52 21.82 2.07
CA MET A 892 77.59 22.71 1.58
C MET A 892 78.84 22.63 2.45
N LYS A 893 78.71 22.57 3.79
CA LYS A 893 79.85 22.41 4.69
C LYS A 893 80.55 21.06 4.51
N LEU A 894 79.83 19.96 4.29
CA LEU A 894 80.46 18.65 4.00
C LEU A 894 81.12 18.63 2.61
N ALA A 895 80.48 19.24 1.61
CA ALA A 895 80.99 19.30 0.24
C ALA A 895 82.26 20.16 0.08
N TYR A 896 82.41 21.24 0.86
CA TYR A 896 83.46 22.25 0.65
C TYR A 896 84.32 22.56 1.91
N GLY A 897 84.06 21.87 3.04
CA GLY A 897 84.78 22.00 4.31
C GLY A 897 84.53 23.32 5.03
N ASP A 898 85.23 23.52 6.16
CA ASP A 898 85.16 24.75 6.99
C ASP A 898 85.60 26.04 6.28
N SER A 899 86.10 25.95 5.03
CA SER A 899 86.39 27.11 4.19
C SER A 899 85.15 27.74 3.56
N TRP A 900 84.04 26.99 3.48
CA TRP A 900 82.77 27.51 3.01
C TRP A 900 82.07 28.32 4.11
N THR A 901 81.44 29.42 3.72
CA THR A 901 80.71 30.32 4.62
C THR A 901 79.30 30.53 4.10
N TYR A 902 78.35 30.70 5.02
CA TYR A 902 76.94 30.82 4.69
C TYR A 902 76.57 32.26 4.30
N ASP A 903 76.00 32.45 3.12
CA ASP A 903 75.34 33.68 2.70
C ASP A 903 73.82 33.44 2.50
N TYR A 904 73.00 34.34 3.06
CA TYR A 904 71.55 34.21 3.00
C TYR A 904 71.00 34.47 1.60
N GLU A 905 71.56 35.42 0.84
CA GLU A 905 71.11 35.73 -0.51
C GLU A 905 71.53 34.65 -1.51
N GLU A 906 72.63 33.93 -1.30
CA GLU A 906 72.94 32.72 -2.06
C GLU A 906 71.96 31.57 -1.74
N PHE A 907 71.59 31.38 -0.46
CA PHE A 907 70.55 30.43 -0.09
C PHE A 907 69.19 30.77 -0.72
N VAL A 908 68.69 32.01 -0.62
CA VAL A 908 67.36 32.35 -1.16
C VAL A 908 67.32 32.25 -2.70
N LYS A 909 68.45 32.43 -3.39
CA LYS A 909 68.58 32.12 -4.84
C LYS A 909 68.47 30.62 -5.09
N PHE A 910 69.24 29.80 -4.38
CA PHE A 910 69.20 28.34 -4.45
C PHE A 910 67.79 27.79 -4.16
N ASP A 911 67.16 28.28 -3.09
CA ASP A 911 65.86 27.85 -2.59
C ASP A 911 64.65 28.35 -3.42
N THR A 912 64.90 28.93 -4.60
CA THR A 912 63.84 29.37 -5.52
C THR A 912 62.94 28.20 -5.97
N GLN A 913 63.52 27.01 -6.18
CA GLN A 913 62.72 25.82 -6.52
C GLN A 913 61.96 25.26 -5.32
N GLY A 914 62.57 25.24 -4.12
CA GLY A 914 61.91 24.76 -2.89
C GLY A 914 60.67 25.58 -2.54
N ARG A 915 60.75 26.91 -2.68
CA ARG A 915 59.61 27.82 -2.57
C ARG A 915 58.51 27.55 -3.59
N ALA A 916 58.87 27.24 -4.84
CA ALA A 916 57.91 26.93 -5.91
C ALA A 916 57.19 25.59 -5.66
N ASP A 917 57.94 24.54 -5.31
CA ASP A 917 57.41 23.20 -5.04
C ASP A 917 56.46 23.22 -3.82
N TRP A 918 56.77 24.01 -2.79
CA TRP A 918 55.87 24.23 -1.63
C TRP A 918 54.54 24.89 -2.04
N ILE A 919 54.59 25.95 -2.85
CA ILE A 919 53.40 26.65 -3.34
C ILE A 919 52.54 25.71 -4.20
N GLU A 920 53.14 24.86 -5.03
CA GLU A 920 52.41 23.86 -5.80
C GLU A 920 51.74 22.80 -4.89
N ALA A 921 52.45 22.31 -3.86
CA ALA A 921 51.90 21.37 -2.88
C ALA A 921 50.71 21.96 -2.10
N MET A 922 50.83 23.21 -1.64
CA MET A 922 49.74 23.94 -0.96
C MET A 922 48.51 24.11 -1.86
N ASN A 923 48.71 24.46 -3.14
CA ASN A 923 47.61 24.59 -4.09
C ASN A 923 46.92 23.23 -4.37
N LYS A 924 47.68 22.14 -4.52
CA LYS A 924 47.12 20.77 -4.67
C LYS A 924 46.30 20.37 -3.46
N ALA A 925 46.82 20.58 -2.25
CA ALA A 925 46.13 20.24 -1.00
C ALA A 925 44.75 20.92 -0.90
N ASN A 926 44.68 22.22 -1.20
CA ASN A 926 43.42 22.99 -1.20
C ASN A 926 42.36 22.49 -2.21
N THR A 927 42.74 21.66 -3.19
CA THR A 927 41.80 21.05 -4.16
C THR A 927 41.34 19.63 -3.79
N ARG A 928 42.05 18.92 -2.92
CA ARG A 928 41.59 17.62 -2.37
C ARG A 928 40.63 17.91 -1.22
N SER A 929 39.34 17.67 -1.43
CA SER A 929 38.28 18.04 -0.49
C SER A 929 38.45 17.42 0.89
N VAL A 930 38.22 18.24 1.93
CA VAL A 930 38.39 17.89 3.35
C VAL A 930 37.54 16.68 3.74
N LYS A 931 38.17 15.51 3.84
CA LYS A 931 37.89 14.57 4.93
C LYS A 931 38.73 15.03 6.12
N ALA A 932 38.09 15.60 7.12
CA ALA A 932 38.79 16.10 8.31
C ALA A 932 39.31 14.90 9.13
N ASP A 933 40.62 14.73 9.17
CA ASP A 933 41.26 13.90 10.19
C ASP A 933 41.00 14.54 11.56
N SER A 934 40.30 13.80 12.43
CA SER A 934 39.86 14.30 13.73
C SER A 934 40.98 14.49 14.75
N ARG A 935 42.23 14.13 14.41
CA ARG A 935 43.42 14.37 15.23
C ARG A 935 43.85 15.84 15.30
N PHE A 936 43.42 16.68 14.37
CA PHE A 936 43.77 18.11 14.35
C PHE A 936 42.96 18.92 15.39
N LYS A 937 43.41 18.91 16.65
CA LYS A 937 43.15 20.03 17.58
C LYS A 937 43.55 21.35 16.89
N GLN A 938 42.78 22.42 17.08
CA GLN A 938 43.13 23.74 16.53
C GLN A 938 44.37 24.30 17.22
N TYR A 939 45.56 24.06 16.66
CA TYR A 939 46.81 24.64 17.13
C TYR A 939 46.78 26.16 17.00
N LYS A 940 47.17 26.83 18.08
CA LYS A 940 47.10 28.28 18.18
C LYS A 940 48.29 28.90 17.47
N HIS A 941 48.14 29.22 16.18
CA HIS A 941 49.07 30.10 15.48
C HIS A 941 49.26 31.38 16.31
N ILE A 942 50.50 31.68 16.68
CA ILE A 942 50.85 32.96 17.29
C ILE A 942 51.31 33.86 16.14
N PRO A 943 50.46 34.76 15.62
CA PRO A 943 50.91 35.71 14.61
C PRO A 943 52.01 36.59 15.23
N PRO A 944 53.09 36.89 14.48
CA PRO A 944 54.14 37.79 14.94
C PRO A 944 53.57 39.10 15.50
N LYS A 945 54.19 39.64 16.56
CA LYS A 945 53.82 40.98 17.05
C LYS A 945 54.26 42.02 16.03
N ILE A 946 53.39 42.35 15.08
CA ILE A 946 53.66 43.38 14.07
C ILE A 946 54.01 44.68 14.80
N LEU A 947 55.28 45.08 14.72
CA LEU A 947 55.74 46.39 15.17
C LEU A 947 54.95 47.46 14.41
N ASN A 948 54.19 48.27 15.15
CA ASN A 948 53.32 49.31 14.59
C ASN A 948 54.12 50.36 13.80
N TYR A 949 54.29 50.14 12.50
CA TYR A 949 54.76 51.15 11.58
C TYR A 949 53.65 52.19 11.32
N PRO A 950 53.88 53.49 11.62
CA PRO A 950 52.89 54.53 11.37
C PRO A 950 52.80 54.86 9.88
N ALA A 951 51.83 54.22 9.22
CA ALA A 951 51.10 54.63 8.01
C ALA A 951 51.77 55.54 6.96
N VAL A 952 51.86 55.02 5.73
CA VAL A 952 51.34 55.73 4.54
C VAL A 952 50.47 54.72 3.76
N ALA A 953 49.31 55.16 3.27
CA ALA A 953 48.29 54.25 2.76
C ALA A 953 48.57 53.71 1.35
N LYS A 954 48.53 52.37 1.21
CA LYS A 954 47.92 51.71 0.05
C LYS A 954 47.42 50.31 0.42
#